data_AF-A0A434A9M0-F1
#
_entry.id   AF-A0A434A9M0-F1
#
_cell.length_a   1.000
_cell.length_b   1.000
_cell.length_c   1.000
_cell.angle_alpha   90.00
_cell.angle_beta   90.00
_cell.angle_gamma   90.00
#
_symmetry.space_group_name_H-M   'P 1'
#
loop_
_entity.id
_entity.type
_entity.pdbx_description
1 polymer ?
#
loop_
_entity_poly.entity_id
_entity_poly.type
_entity_poly.pdbx_seq_one_letter_code
_entity_poly.pdbx_strand_id
1 'polypeptide(L)'
;MSEIELPPHQILSASEIEKKIGKLPPESRYYLYGDEDEEDEDDTEYPDMLYFEGDITLSESQLKALEKENYHFNIAVKGNFTLEGHFYTGCNNLWVSGNFYCDSLTNAESLRVKGKIIARYYVFFLSDDDEALRSTSKLKIETPYIFSWFYDLSNITLNRDAIVFILCDEDDYEEMALKNFCFYWHDEIFALKPELLYTIDNPGHDAIIWDFKILYKTLQKGESIFIEGLDPNSLLLEKQAEEYERLDRYKEAFAIRKQQLKLSPAYYTAWYNAGMLLYNLGAYEQAIPYFDKAANLFPEEFKIFDNNAPVFSAFARVRLGQLDEALKWADFSIDKNEYATLDLSYRVRAEAYILNEDWDKAKADLDIALKLEYDQEGSSNWLMGLVYHHFGDAQNEHKYHELAKKADKTLEANYQTHRNTDFFYQTAIKVDWLDEEIEIGEIIKDADYWAHFLEEGGYGQLKEVPEEFRTLDICLKIIKGTPSQNYVANAKYFPKDLLTTTELIEALLEQGIHNLRYIPKNCITKELLLKSKGTFCNPQNIPEKLWDHELCNWAVSATGNLNELPQRLLNYDLCLKAVQFHQYAIRYVPDCYRNEQMYLTAVAYSHDRNYDIPSKYYRPEMICKAIDINPMAIDTLPGNYIDELVFNHAKQKIDPDIFAPLAHKHGVNFREHFDRPTLKEDCWEIFWDEKLILNELSKKFSEISGDDIPEKKYTQAIADAVFKNNPYDLKYIPRKFISAEMAAQVLRKRNPSANFPTIDFFSKSVQEVIRSYSDLNE
;
A
#
# COMPACT_ATOMS: atom_id res chain seq x y z
N MET A 1 -19.94 31.97 13.99
CA MET A 1 -20.99 30.94 13.81
C MET A 1 -22.23 31.38 14.57
N SER A 2 -23.42 31.24 13.99
CA SER A 2 -24.68 31.54 14.68
C SER A 2 -24.99 30.46 15.72
N GLU A 3 -25.30 30.83 16.95
CA GLU A 3 -25.78 29.89 17.97
C GLU A 3 -27.08 29.22 17.48
N ILE A 4 -27.11 27.88 17.53
CA ILE A 4 -28.32 27.10 17.23
C ILE A 4 -29.13 27.00 18.53
N GLU A 5 -30.20 27.78 18.62
CA GLU A 5 -31.16 27.67 19.73
C GLU A 5 -32.11 26.48 19.49
N LEU A 6 -32.25 25.61 20.49
CA LEU A 6 -33.23 24.52 20.44
C LEU A 6 -34.62 25.05 20.83
N PRO A 7 -35.70 24.57 20.19
CA PRO A 7 -37.04 25.08 20.45
C PRO A 7 -37.51 24.74 21.89
N PRO A 8 -38.21 25.66 22.59
CA PRO A 8 -38.67 25.44 23.96
C PRO A 8 -39.88 24.50 24.01
N HIS A 9 -39.82 23.44 24.82
CA HIS A 9 -40.90 22.46 24.94
C HIS A 9 -41.03 21.89 26.37
N GLN A 10 -42.16 21.24 26.65
CA GLN A 10 -42.45 20.66 27.96
C GLN A 10 -41.84 19.25 28.06
N ILE A 11 -40.92 19.06 29.01
CA ILE A 11 -40.31 17.77 29.33
C ILE A 11 -41.39 16.83 29.92
N LEU A 12 -41.55 15.64 29.33
CA LEU A 12 -42.51 14.63 29.83
C LEU A 12 -41.99 13.97 31.11
N SER A 13 -42.86 13.62 32.07
CA SER A 13 -42.49 12.81 33.24
C SER A 13 -42.32 11.32 32.90
N ALA A 14 -41.59 10.56 33.73
CA ALA A 14 -41.41 9.11 33.54
C ALA A 14 -42.76 8.35 33.39
N SER A 15 -43.77 8.75 34.17
CA SER A 15 -45.12 8.15 34.09
C SER A 15 -45.88 8.46 32.79
N GLU A 16 -45.53 9.57 32.12
CA GLU A 16 -46.11 9.97 30.83
C GLU A 16 -45.42 9.25 29.66
N ILE A 17 -44.14 8.92 29.82
CA ILE A 17 -43.39 8.10 28.87
C ILE A 17 -43.93 6.67 28.86
N GLU A 18 -44.11 6.04 30.02
CA GLU A 18 -44.68 4.68 30.16
C GLU A 18 -46.05 4.53 29.48
N LYS A 19 -46.92 5.53 29.63
CA LYS A 19 -48.26 5.54 29.00
C LYS A 19 -48.24 5.65 27.48
N LYS A 20 -47.12 6.10 26.91
CA LYS A 20 -46.93 6.26 25.46
C LYS A 20 -46.17 5.09 24.83
N ILE A 21 -45.70 4.11 25.61
CA ILE A 21 -45.03 2.91 25.06
C ILE A 21 -46.06 2.05 24.33
N GLY A 22 -46.17 2.22 23.02
CA GLY A 22 -46.94 1.32 22.15
C GLY A 22 -46.06 0.17 21.66
N LYS A 23 -46.40 -1.08 21.99
CA LYS A 23 -45.83 -2.25 21.30
C LYS A 23 -46.39 -2.28 19.87
N LEU A 24 -45.51 -2.32 18.86
CA LEU A 24 -45.94 -2.51 17.46
C LEU A 24 -46.77 -3.80 17.32
N PRO A 25 -47.80 -3.81 16.45
CA PRO A 25 -48.49 -5.04 16.10
C PRO A 25 -47.48 -6.08 15.57
N PRO A 26 -47.65 -7.38 15.88
CA PRO A 26 -46.71 -8.43 15.46
C PRO A 26 -46.39 -8.42 13.96
N GLU A 27 -47.37 -8.04 13.15
CA GLU A 27 -47.34 -8.01 11.68
C GLU A 27 -46.39 -6.93 11.12
N SER A 28 -46.04 -5.94 11.92
CA SER A 28 -45.10 -4.86 11.55
C SER A 28 -43.64 -5.17 11.92
N ARG A 29 -43.39 -6.26 12.65
CA ARG A 29 -42.05 -6.68 13.09
C ARG A 29 -41.24 -7.33 11.97
N TYR A 30 -41.93 -7.91 10.97
CA TYR A 30 -41.34 -8.61 9.82
C TYR A 30 -40.61 -7.71 8.82
N TYR A 31 -40.86 -6.40 8.81
CA TYR A 31 -40.32 -5.48 7.78
C TYR A 31 -39.03 -4.74 8.21
N LEU A 32 -38.55 -4.96 9.43
CA LEU A 32 -37.42 -4.22 10.00
C LEU A 32 -36.07 -4.94 9.89
N TYR A 33 -36.08 -6.26 9.68
CA TYR A 33 -34.89 -7.09 9.53
C TYR A 33 -35.10 -7.90 8.24
N GLY A 34 -34.25 -7.64 7.23
CA GLY A 34 -34.38 -8.22 5.90
C GLY A 34 -34.28 -9.75 5.92
N ASP A 35 -34.80 -10.37 4.86
CA ASP A 35 -34.82 -11.81 4.61
C ASP A 35 -33.42 -12.46 4.75
N GLU A 36 -33.03 -12.86 5.95
CA GLU A 36 -32.00 -13.87 6.16
C GLU A 36 -32.50 -14.93 7.15
N ASP A 37 -32.73 -16.10 6.57
CA ASP A 37 -32.83 -17.44 7.14
C ASP A 37 -33.91 -17.71 8.21
N GLU A 38 -35.00 -18.30 7.72
CA GLU A 38 -35.80 -19.28 8.48
C GLU A 38 -34.88 -20.43 8.91
N GLU A 39 -34.37 -20.41 10.14
CA GLU A 39 -34.09 -21.56 11.00
C GLU A 39 -33.28 -21.13 12.24
N ASP A 40 -33.90 -20.41 13.18
CA ASP A 40 -33.49 -20.43 14.60
C ASP A 40 -34.71 -20.03 15.47
N GLU A 41 -35.47 -21.04 15.90
CA GLU A 41 -36.47 -20.91 16.97
C GLU A 41 -35.77 -20.86 18.35
N ASP A 42 -34.90 -19.87 18.57
CA ASP A 42 -34.39 -19.56 19.91
C ASP A 42 -34.77 -18.11 20.26
N ASP A 43 -35.46 -17.97 21.40
CA ASP A 43 -35.94 -16.79 22.14
C ASP A 43 -35.06 -15.52 22.05
N THR A 44 -34.92 -14.93 20.86
CA THR A 44 -34.30 -13.62 20.69
C THR A 44 -35.36 -12.58 21.04
N GLU A 45 -35.31 -12.04 22.26
CA GLU A 45 -36.07 -10.85 22.65
C GLU A 45 -35.72 -9.71 21.69
N TYR A 46 -36.60 -9.47 20.71
CA TYR A 46 -36.49 -8.32 19.81
C TYR A 46 -36.47 -7.03 20.62
N PRO A 47 -35.55 -6.08 20.33
CA PRO A 47 -35.42 -4.85 21.10
C PRO A 47 -36.74 -4.07 21.11
N ASP A 48 -37.16 -3.65 22.31
CA ASP A 48 -38.42 -2.92 22.49
C ASP A 48 -38.43 -1.64 21.64
N MET A 49 -39.54 -1.40 20.94
CA MET A 49 -39.75 -0.20 20.13
C MET A 49 -40.69 0.78 20.83
N LEU A 50 -40.15 1.94 21.17
CA LEU A 50 -40.86 3.06 21.80
C LEU A 50 -41.47 3.95 20.70
N TYR A 51 -42.79 3.88 20.54
CA TYR A 51 -43.51 4.70 19.56
C TYR A 51 -44.17 5.92 20.20
N PHE A 52 -43.87 7.12 19.69
CA PHE A 52 -44.45 8.38 20.11
C PHE A 52 -45.22 9.04 18.96
N GLU A 53 -46.48 9.39 19.19
CA GLU A 53 -47.27 10.21 18.27
C GLU A 53 -47.28 11.68 18.71
N GLY A 54 -46.96 12.58 17.78
CA GLY A 54 -46.79 14.01 18.03
C GLY A 54 -45.35 14.40 18.40
N ASP A 55 -45.16 15.68 18.70
CA ASP A 55 -43.86 16.23 19.08
C ASP A 55 -43.50 15.80 20.52
N ILE A 56 -42.23 15.45 20.75
CA ILE A 56 -41.74 14.97 22.04
C ILE A 56 -40.41 15.61 22.43
N THR A 57 -40.26 15.84 23.74
CA THR A 57 -39.02 16.30 24.35
C THR A 57 -38.60 15.36 25.48
N LEU A 58 -37.35 14.91 25.45
CA LEU A 58 -36.72 14.08 26.48
C LEU A 58 -35.43 14.75 26.94
N SER A 59 -35.07 14.59 28.21
CA SER A 59 -33.71 14.88 28.67
C SER A 59 -32.79 13.67 28.51
N GLU A 60 -31.48 13.91 28.47
CA GLU A 60 -30.49 12.82 28.44
C GLU A 60 -30.64 11.84 29.61
N SER A 61 -31.05 12.33 30.80
CA SER A 61 -31.30 11.49 31.98
C SER A 61 -32.52 10.57 31.79
N GLN A 62 -33.53 11.03 31.05
CA GLN A 62 -34.72 10.24 30.73
C GLN A 62 -34.40 9.20 29.67
N LEU A 63 -33.61 9.57 28.65
CA LEU A 63 -33.12 8.61 27.67
C LEU A 63 -32.28 7.50 28.33
N LYS A 64 -31.37 7.88 29.25
CA LYS A 64 -30.59 6.95 30.11
C LYS A 64 -31.45 6.02 30.96
N ALA A 65 -32.56 6.52 31.49
CA ALA A 65 -33.44 5.70 32.31
C ALA A 65 -34.13 4.60 31.50
N LEU A 66 -34.38 4.83 30.21
CA LEU A 66 -34.98 3.84 29.31
C LEU A 66 -34.00 2.71 28.94
N GLU A 67 -32.69 2.99 28.93
CA GLU A 67 -31.62 2.02 28.68
C GLU A 67 -31.46 0.98 29.80
N LYS A 68 -31.84 1.33 31.05
CA LYS A 68 -31.66 0.44 32.21
C LYS A 68 -32.60 -0.77 32.26
N GLU A 69 -33.66 -0.77 31.45
CA GLU A 69 -34.64 -1.87 31.41
C GLU A 69 -34.53 -2.74 30.15
N ASN A 70 -33.82 -2.28 29.12
CA ASN A 70 -33.65 -2.97 27.84
C ASN A 70 -32.21 -2.79 27.34
N TYR A 71 -31.47 -3.89 27.18
CA TYR A 71 -30.08 -3.84 26.70
C TYR A 71 -29.95 -3.16 25.33
N HIS A 72 -31.04 -3.10 24.56
CA HIS A 72 -31.16 -2.37 23.30
C HIS A 72 -32.62 -1.94 23.09
N PHE A 73 -32.88 -0.68 22.72
CA PHE A 73 -34.22 -0.21 22.37
C PHE A 73 -34.23 0.67 21.10
N ASN A 74 -35.39 0.72 20.47
CA ASN A 74 -35.66 1.47 19.24
C ASN A 74 -36.63 2.62 19.54
N ILE A 75 -36.48 3.78 18.92
CA ILE A 75 -37.44 4.90 19.07
C ILE A 75 -38.05 5.25 17.71
N ALA A 76 -39.38 5.39 17.65
CA ALA A 76 -40.07 6.00 16.52
C ALA A 76 -40.93 7.19 16.97
N VAL A 77 -40.74 8.34 16.33
CA VAL A 77 -41.48 9.58 16.58
C VAL A 77 -42.20 10.02 15.33
N LYS A 78 -43.53 9.97 15.37
CA LYS A 78 -44.40 10.58 14.36
C LYS A 78 -44.66 12.05 14.69
N GLY A 79 -43.59 12.85 14.64
CA GLY A 79 -43.57 14.28 14.93
C GLY A 79 -42.12 14.78 14.95
N ASN A 80 -41.88 15.92 15.59
CA ASN A 80 -40.55 16.41 15.94
C ASN A 80 -40.05 15.75 17.24
N PHE A 81 -38.75 15.51 17.33
CA PHE A 81 -38.12 15.00 18.53
C PHE A 81 -37.07 16.01 19.03
N THR A 82 -37.13 16.39 20.30
CA THR A 82 -36.09 17.20 20.95
C THR A 82 -35.45 16.39 22.07
N LEU A 83 -34.13 16.23 22.04
CA LEU A 83 -33.34 15.75 23.15
C LEU A 83 -32.60 16.91 23.79
N GLU A 84 -32.85 17.16 25.07
CA GLU A 84 -32.03 18.05 25.88
C GLU A 84 -30.78 17.31 26.37
N GLY A 85 -29.72 17.39 25.57
CA GLY A 85 -28.42 16.81 25.87
C GLY A 85 -27.84 15.99 24.71
N HIS A 86 -26.90 15.11 25.05
CA HIS A 86 -26.17 14.31 24.07
C HIS A 86 -26.91 13.01 23.74
N PHE A 87 -27.13 12.75 22.45
CA PHE A 87 -27.64 11.47 21.97
C PHE A 87 -26.47 10.50 21.77
N TYR A 88 -26.46 9.40 22.53
CA TYR A 88 -25.41 8.38 22.53
C TYR A 88 -26.01 6.96 22.35
N THR A 89 -25.13 5.98 22.14
CA THR A 89 -25.33 4.64 21.54
C THR A 89 -26.25 3.63 22.26
N GLY A 90 -27.08 4.04 23.23
CA GLY A 90 -28.05 3.14 23.87
C GLY A 90 -29.28 2.80 23.01
N CYS A 91 -29.51 3.54 21.91
CA CYS A 91 -30.63 3.34 20.99
C CYS A 91 -30.15 2.79 19.65
N ASN A 92 -30.63 1.58 19.28
CA ASN A 92 -30.18 0.89 18.06
C ASN A 92 -30.67 1.58 16.78
N ASN A 93 -31.89 2.13 16.80
CA ASN A 93 -32.46 2.85 15.66
C ASN A 93 -33.42 3.94 16.13
N LEU A 94 -33.34 5.10 15.48
CA LEU A 94 -34.24 6.23 15.72
C LEU A 94 -34.92 6.67 14.41
N TRP A 95 -36.24 6.58 14.37
CA TRP A 95 -37.06 7.10 13.27
C TRP A 95 -37.79 8.37 13.68
N VAL A 96 -37.64 9.45 12.91
CA VAL A 96 -38.34 10.71 13.17
C VAL A 96 -38.97 11.23 11.89
N SER A 97 -40.29 11.41 11.90
CA SER A 97 -41.02 11.88 10.71
C SER A 97 -40.90 13.41 10.48
N GLY A 98 -40.58 14.17 11.53
CA GLY A 98 -40.29 15.60 11.52
C GLY A 98 -38.79 15.89 11.72
N ASN A 99 -38.48 16.99 12.41
CA ASN A 99 -37.10 17.39 12.76
C ASN A 99 -36.64 16.72 14.06
N PHE A 100 -35.33 16.48 14.17
CA PHE A 100 -34.67 16.02 15.39
C PHE A 100 -33.71 17.10 15.90
N TYR A 101 -33.86 17.49 17.17
CA TYR A 101 -33.09 18.53 17.85
C TYR A 101 -32.27 17.89 18.97
N CYS A 102 -30.99 18.21 19.10
CA CYS A 102 -30.14 17.74 20.21
C CYS A 102 -28.97 18.69 20.50
N ASP A 103 -28.27 18.51 21.63
CA ASP A 103 -27.02 19.24 21.87
C ASP A 103 -25.90 18.67 20.99
N SER A 104 -25.71 17.35 21.03
CA SER A 104 -24.72 16.61 20.21
C SER A 104 -25.21 15.21 19.90
N LEU A 105 -24.67 14.60 18.86
CA LEU A 105 -25.01 13.24 18.41
C LEU A 105 -23.74 12.44 18.06
N THR A 106 -23.64 11.22 18.57
CA THR A 106 -22.70 10.18 18.09
C THR A 106 -23.49 9.02 17.48
N ASN A 107 -22.93 8.35 16.47
CA ASN A 107 -23.49 7.16 15.83
C ASN A 107 -24.75 7.48 14.99
N ALA A 108 -24.61 8.45 14.09
CA ALA A 108 -25.69 9.02 13.28
C ALA A 108 -26.19 8.10 12.14
N GLU A 109 -25.48 7.02 11.82
CA GLU A 109 -25.83 6.04 10.78
C GLU A 109 -27.11 5.26 11.10
N SER A 110 -27.39 5.02 12.38
CA SER A 110 -28.61 4.38 12.89
C SER A 110 -29.87 5.26 12.77
N LEU A 111 -29.72 6.50 12.34
CA LEU A 111 -30.82 7.47 12.29
C LEU A 111 -31.58 7.42 10.98
N ARG A 112 -32.90 7.58 11.08
CA ARG A 112 -33.85 7.67 9.96
C ARG A 112 -34.75 8.88 10.18
N VAL A 113 -34.19 10.06 9.94
CA VAL A 113 -34.89 11.36 10.13
C VAL A 113 -35.34 11.90 8.78
N LYS A 114 -36.65 12.09 8.60
CA LYS A 114 -37.23 12.62 7.36
C LYS A 114 -37.05 14.15 7.24
N GLY A 115 -37.09 14.86 8.37
CA GLY A 115 -36.85 16.30 8.45
C GLY A 115 -35.36 16.64 8.49
N LYS A 116 -34.98 17.60 9.32
CA LYS A 116 -33.59 17.95 9.60
C LYS A 116 -33.14 17.43 10.95
N ILE A 117 -31.87 17.06 11.06
CA ILE A 117 -31.15 16.90 12.32
C ILE A 117 -30.50 18.23 12.63
N ILE A 118 -30.77 18.79 13.80
CA ILE A 118 -30.28 20.09 14.23
C ILE A 118 -29.54 19.86 15.55
N ALA A 119 -28.22 19.85 15.47
CA ALA A 119 -27.35 19.61 16.62
C ALA A 119 -26.67 20.93 17.00
N ARG A 120 -26.74 21.30 18.28
CA ARG A 120 -26.17 22.57 18.76
C ARG A 120 -24.65 22.62 18.61
N TYR A 121 -23.97 21.51 18.89
CA TYR A 121 -22.52 21.46 19.00
C TYR A 121 -21.88 20.57 17.94
N TYR A 122 -22.21 19.30 17.84
CA TYR A 122 -21.60 18.43 16.82
C TYR A 122 -22.44 17.21 16.47
N VAL A 123 -22.15 16.66 15.28
CA VAL A 123 -22.62 15.34 14.83
C VAL A 123 -21.41 14.48 14.49
N PHE A 124 -21.45 13.21 14.87
CA PHE A 124 -20.33 12.30 14.69
C PHE A 124 -20.78 10.93 14.14
N PHE A 125 -20.19 10.53 13.02
CA PHE A 125 -20.31 9.22 12.36
C PHE A 125 -19.08 8.36 12.66
N LEU A 126 -19.27 7.20 13.28
CA LEU A 126 -18.19 6.26 13.62
C LEU A 126 -18.45 4.90 12.97
N SER A 127 -17.47 4.38 12.26
CA SER A 127 -17.42 2.97 11.87
C SER A 127 -16.53 2.21 12.85
N ASP A 128 -16.92 1.00 13.23
CA ASP A 128 -16.06 0.06 13.96
C ASP A 128 -15.04 -0.63 13.04
N ASP A 129 -15.22 -0.50 11.72
CA ASP A 129 -14.39 -1.09 10.66
C ASP A 129 -13.68 0.04 9.92
N ASP A 130 -12.36 0.08 10.08
CA ASP A 130 -11.43 1.05 9.51
C ASP A 130 -10.93 0.66 8.10
N GLU A 131 -11.33 -0.50 7.58
CA GLU A 131 -10.91 -0.99 6.25
C GLU A 131 -11.93 -0.69 5.14
N ALA A 132 -13.11 -0.14 5.46
CA ALA A 132 -14.16 0.10 4.46
C ALA A 132 -14.92 1.42 4.66
N LEU A 133 -14.91 2.27 3.62
CA LEU A 133 -15.74 3.47 3.55
C LEU A 133 -17.23 3.12 3.42
N ARG A 134 -18.05 3.51 4.38
CA ARG A 134 -19.49 3.23 4.42
C ARG A 134 -20.33 4.37 3.87
N SER A 135 -21.38 4.06 3.14
CA SER A 135 -22.31 5.09 2.65
C SER A 135 -23.29 5.54 3.74
N THR A 136 -23.44 6.85 3.92
CA THR A 136 -24.46 7.42 4.80
C THR A 136 -25.87 7.36 4.18
N SER A 137 -26.90 7.35 5.04
CA SER A 137 -28.27 7.53 4.60
C SER A 137 -28.51 8.99 4.17
N LYS A 138 -29.56 9.24 3.37
CA LYS A 138 -29.90 10.61 2.93
C LYS A 138 -30.41 11.43 4.11
N LEU A 139 -29.53 12.27 4.67
CA LEU A 139 -29.81 13.11 5.83
C LEU A 139 -29.67 14.60 5.50
N LYS A 140 -30.33 15.44 6.29
CA LYS A 140 -30.16 16.90 6.28
C LYS A 140 -29.72 17.33 7.67
N ILE A 141 -28.54 17.90 7.79
CA ILE A 141 -27.92 18.18 9.08
C ILE A 141 -27.55 19.65 9.17
N GLU A 142 -27.90 20.27 10.29
CA GLU A 142 -27.49 21.62 10.70
C GLU A 142 -26.70 21.51 12.00
N THR A 143 -25.40 21.84 11.94
CA THR A 143 -24.46 21.76 13.05
C THR A 143 -23.23 22.63 12.78
N PRO A 144 -22.52 23.14 13.79
CA PRO A 144 -21.24 23.81 13.55
C PRO A 144 -20.11 22.82 13.23
N TYR A 145 -20.14 21.60 13.79
CA TYR A 145 -19.09 20.60 13.58
C TYR A 145 -19.64 19.23 13.16
N ILE A 146 -18.97 18.59 12.20
CA ILE A 146 -19.17 17.20 11.81
C ILE A 146 -17.86 16.44 11.99
N PHE A 147 -17.96 15.23 12.56
CA PHE A 147 -16.87 14.26 12.61
C PHE A 147 -17.30 13.02 11.83
N SER A 148 -16.44 12.51 10.96
CA SER A 148 -16.73 11.35 10.11
C SER A 148 -15.53 10.41 10.05
N TRP A 149 -15.63 9.26 10.69
CA TRP A 149 -14.65 8.18 10.60
C TRP A 149 -15.18 7.08 9.68
N PHE A 150 -14.56 6.96 8.50
CA PHE A 150 -14.87 5.95 7.48
C PHE A 150 -16.30 5.99 6.93
N TYR A 151 -16.89 7.18 6.85
CA TYR A 151 -18.20 7.40 6.22
C TYR A 151 -18.14 8.40 5.06
N ASP A 152 -18.77 8.00 3.96
CA ASP A 152 -19.06 8.86 2.81
C ASP A 152 -20.22 9.82 3.12
N LEU A 153 -19.91 11.11 3.16
CA LEU A 153 -20.84 12.19 3.46
C LEU A 153 -21.58 12.72 2.22
N SER A 154 -21.36 12.18 1.03
CA SER A 154 -21.96 12.64 -0.24
C SER A 154 -23.50 12.61 -0.25
N ASN A 155 -24.11 11.75 0.56
CA ASN A 155 -25.55 11.65 0.70
C ASN A 155 -26.14 12.64 1.73
N ILE A 156 -25.32 13.45 2.40
CA ILE A 156 -25.74 14.39 3.44
C ILE A 156 -25.82 15.81 2.88
N THR A 157 -26.93 16.49 3.16
CA THR A 157 -27.03 17.94 2.96
C THR A 157 -26.61 18.66 4.23
N LEU A 158 -25.48 19.38 4.19
CA LEU A 158 -24.93 20.15 5.30
C LEU A 158 -25.22 21.65 5.18
N ASN A 159 -25.29 22.35 6.31
CA ASN A 159 -25.19 23.81 6.32
C ASN A 159 -23.80 24.25 5.84
N ARG A 160 -23.75 25.35 5.08
CA ARG A 160 -22.52 25.84 4.42
C ARG A 160 -21.36 26.08 5.39
N ASP A 161 -21.67 26.54 6.60
CA ASP A 161 -20.66 26.97 7.57
C ASP A 161 -20.23 25.84 8.52
N ALA A 162 -20.69 24.60 8.31
CA ALA A 162 -20.24 23.46 9.09
C ALA A 162 -18.76 23.17 8.77
N ILE A 163 -17.97 22.95 9.82
CA ILE A 163 -16.60 22.46 9.74
C ILE A 163 -16.64 20.94 9.84
N VAL A 164 -16.00 20.26 8.89
CA VAL A 164 -15.98 18.81 8.77
C VAL A 164 -14.60 18.30 9.19
N PHE A 165 -14.57 17.29 10.04
CA PHE A 165 -13.39 16.50 10.36
C PHE A 165 -13.62 15.12 9.78
N ILE A 166 -12.74 14.66 8.91
CA ILE A 166 -12.91 13.40 8.18
C ILE A 166 -11.65 12.55 8.24
N LEU A 167 -11.85 11.27 8.51
CA LEU A 167 -10.84 10.23 8.43
C LEU A 167 -11.30 9.19 7.41
N CYS A 168 -10.61 9.14 6.29
CA CYS A 168 -10.76 8.15 5.23
C CYS A 168 -9.51 8.20 4.35
N ASP A 169 -9.40 7.31 3.38
CA ASP A 169 -8.35 7.41 2.38
C ASP A 169 -8.49 8.70 1.56
N GLU A 170 -7.36 9.21 1.04
CA GLU A 170 -7.30 10.48 0.32
C GLU A 170 -8.19 10.43 -0.94
N ASP A 171 -8.12 9.30 -1.66
CA ASP A 171 -8.95 9.03 -2.83
C ASP A 171 -10.45 9.13 -2.51
N ASP A 172 -10.87 8.56 -1.37
CA ASP A 172 -12.27 8.57 -0.93
C ASP A 172 -12.74 9.99 -0.57
N TYR A 173 -11.90 10.75 0.15
CA TYR A 173 -12.22 12.13 0.53
C TYR A 173 -12.45 13.01 -0.70
N GLU A 174 -11.56 12.91 -1.69
CA GLU A 174 -11.65 13.69 -2.93
C GLU A 174 -12.91 13.35 -3.73
N GLU A 175 -13.33 12.08 -3.76
CA GLU A 175 -14.56 11.65 -4.44
C GLU A 175 -15.83 12.28 -3.84
N MET A 176 -15.83 12.70 -2.56
CA MET A 176 -16.99 13.32 -1.92
C MET A 176 -17.27 14.76 -2.38
N ALA A 177 -16.26 15.45 -2.93
CA ALA A 177 -16.37 16.84 -3.42
C ALA A 177 -17.06 17.81 -2.44
N LEU A 178 -16.78 17.68 -1.14
CA LEU A 178 -17.38 18.50 -0.09
C LEU A 178 -16.99 19.97 -0.27
N LYS A 179 -17.99 20.87 -0.19
CA LYS A 179 -17.79 22.33 -0.29
C LYS A 179 -17.51 22.99 1.05
N ASN A 180 -17.69 22.25 2.13
CA ASN A 180 -17.44 22.69 3.49
C ASN A 180 -15.94 22.79 3.76
N PHE A 181 -15.56 23.52 4.81
CA PHE A 181 -14.19 23.45 5.28
C PHE A 181 -13.96 22.07 5.92
N CYS A 182 -12.91 21.38 5.49
CA CYS A 182 -12.61 20.01 5.91
C CYS A 182 -11.20 19.93 6.47
N PHE A 183 -11.08 19.35 7.66
CA PHE A 183 -9.87 18.79 8.23
C PHE A 183 -9.79 17.32 7.82
N TYR A 184 -8.73 16.96 7.11
CA TYR A 184 -8.46 15.60 6.68
C TYR A 184 -7.45 14.96 7.64
N TRP A 185 -7.74 13.77 8.16
CA TRP A 185 -6.87 13.08 9.12
C TRP A 185 -6.40 13.94 10.29
N HIS A 186 -5.08 14.09 10.45
CA HIS A 186 -4.41 14.92 11.45
C HIS A 186 -3.88 16.21 10.82
N ASP A 187 -4.32 16.57 9.62
CA ASP A 187 -3.99 17.85 9.02
C ASP A 187 -4.49 18.97 9.92
N GLU A 188 -3.68 20.02 10.02
CA GLU A 188 -4.01 21.21 10.82
C GLU A 188 -4.32 20.89 12.30
N ILE A 189 -3.83 19.76 12.83
CA ILE A 189 -4.03 19.39 14.24
C ILE A 189 -3.46 20.43 15.21
N PHE A 190 -2.44 21.17 14.76
CA PHE A 190 -1.86 22.30 15.48
C PHE A 190 -2.82 23.50 15.62
N ALA A 191 -3.93 23.53 14.89
CA ALA A 191 -4.97 24.54 15.04
C ALA A 191 -5.85 24.27 16.27
N LEU A 192 -5.88 23.02 16.72
CA LEU A 192 -6.77 22.52 17.75
C LEU A 192 -6.12 22.59 19.13
N LYS A 193 -6.94 22.77 20.15
CA LYS A 193 -6.52 22.70 21.56
C LYS A 193 -6.05 21.28 21.92
N PRO A 194 -4.80 21.09 22.37
CA PRO A 194 -4.27 19.76 22.68
C PRO A 194 -5.10 18.99 23.71
N GLU A 195 -5.73 19.67 24.68
CA GLU A 195 -6.55 19.05 25.71
C GLU A 195 -7.85 18.40 25.19
N LEU A 196 -8.22 18.67 23.93
CA LEU A 196 -9.38 18.06 23.28
C LEU A 196 -9.05 16.72 22.61
N LEU A 197 -7.79 16.30 22.67
CA LEU A 197 -7.25 15.16 21.94
C LEU A 197 -6.60 14.17 22.93
N TYR A 198 -6.76 12.87 22.66
CA TYR A 198 -5.97 11.84 23.32
C TYR A 198 -4.59 11.77 22.66
N THR A 199 -3.55 11.81 23.48
CA THR A 199 -2.17 11.51 23.05
C THR A 199 -1.96 9.99 22.95
N ILE A 200 -1.06 9.56 22.06
CA ILE A 200 -0.72 8.13 21.84
C ILE A 200 -0.19 7.43 23.10
N ASP A 201 0.41 8.17 24.04
CA ASP A 201 0.85 7.62 25.32
C ASP A 201 -0.32 7.20 26.25
N ASN A 202 -1.57 7.49 25.89
CA ASN A 202 -2.73 7.06 26.67
C ASN A 202 -3.00 5.56 26.47
N PRO A 203 -3.17 4.78 27.57
CA PRO A 203 -3.46 3.36 27.47
C PRO A 203 -4.65 3.05 26.55
N GLY A 204 -4.44 2.15 25.59
CA GLY A 204 -5.48 1.67 24.67
C GLY A 204 -5.72 2.54 23.44
N HIS A 205 -4.85 3.50 23.14
CA HIS A 205 -4.92 4.32 21.93
C HIS A 205 -3.60 4.20 21.16
N ASP A 206 -3.67 4.07 19.84
CA ASP A 206 -2.53 3.96 18.92
C ASP A 206 -2.43 5.15 17.95
N ALA A 207 -3.44 6.03 17.93
CA ALA A 207 -3.46 7.27 17.17
C ALA A 207 -3.96 8.46 18.01
N ILE A 208 -3.67 9.68 17.56
CA ILE A 208 -4.30 10.89 18.13
C ILE A 208 -5.76 10.94 17.69
N ILE A 209 -6.69 11.00 18.64
CA ILE A 209 -8.12 11.03 18.39
C ILE A 209 -8.82 12.01 19.34
N TRP A 210 -10.02 12.47 18.97
CA TRP A 210 -10.80 13.39 19.80
C TRP A 210 -11.28 12.77 21.11
N ASP A 211 -11.12 13.52 22.21
CA ASP A 211 -11.89 13.28 23.43
C ASP A 211 -13.24 14.00 23.34
N PHE A 212 -14.25 13.29 22.83
CA PHE A 212 -15.61 13.84 22.68
C PHE A 212 -16.24 14.28 24.00
N LYS A 213 -15.83 13.71 25.13
CA LYS A 213 -16.35 14.08 26.44
C LYS A 213 -15.79 15.44 26.87
N ILE A 214 -14.51 15.70 26.64
CA ILE A 214 -13.91 17.01 26.87
C ILE A 214 -14.43 18.02 25.85
N LEU A 215 -14.52 17.64 24.56
CA LEU A 215 -15.10 18.46 23.50
C LEU A 215 -16.51 18.94 23.85
N TYR A 216 -17.40 18.03 24.21
CA TYR A 216 -18.78 18.35 24.57
C TYR A 216 -18.85 19.36 25.72
N LYS A 217 -18.06 19.15 26.78
CA LYS A 217 -18.00 20.07 27.92
C LYS A 217 -17.43 21.44 27.56
N THR A 218 -16.45 21.48 26.67
CA THR A 218 -15.83 22.71 26.18
C THR A 218 -16.85 23.54 25.41
N LEU A 219 -17.56 22.91 24.47
CA LEU A 219 -18.61 23.56 23.69
C LEU A 219 -19.82 23.98 24.54
N GLN A 220 -20.19 23.19 25.56
CA GLN A 220 -21.24 23.58 26.52
C GLN A 220 -20.92 24.86 27.30
N LYS A 221 -19.65 25.18 27.51
CA LYS A 221 -19.22 26.43 28.15
C LYS A 221 -19.12 27.60 27.16
N GLY A 222 -19.32 27.35 25.87
CA GLY A 222 -19.08 28.33 24.81
C GLY A 222 -17.60 28.57 24.52
N GLU A 223 -16.71 27.66 24.94
CA GLU A 223 -15.27 27.77 24.68
C GLU A 223 -14.95 27.29 23.25
N SER A 224 -13.98 27.93 22.59
CA SER A 224 -13.50 27.53 21.26
C SER A 224 -12.75 26.20 21.31
N ILE A 225 -12.81 25.43 20.22
CA ILE A 225 -11.99 24.22 20.00
C ILE A 225 -10.59 24.53 19.48
N PHE A 226 -10.40 25.75 18.98
CA PHE A 226 -9.14 26.21 18.40
C PHE A 226 -8.25 26.85 19.46
N ILE A 227 -6.94 26.82 19.21
CA ILE A 227 -5.94 27.49 20.06
C ILE A 227 -6.20 28.98 20.19
N GLU A 228 -5.74 29.58 21.28
CA GLU A 228 -5.85 31.01 21.48
C GLU A 228 -5.06 31.78 20.42
N GLY A 229 -5.68 32.82 19.84
CA GLY A 229 -5.06 33.60 18.77
C GLY A 229 -5.11 32.94 17.39
N LEU A 230 -6.00 31.97 17.18
CA LEU A 230 -6.39 31.46 15.86
C LEU A 230 -7.81 31.89 15.50
N ASP A 231 -7.98 32.47 14.31
CA ASP A 231 -9.28 32.69 13.67
C ASP A 231 -9.52 31.56 12.66
N PRO A 232 -10.62 30.77 12.78
CA PRO A 232 -10.90 29.67 11.86
C PRO A 232 -10.98 30.08 10.38
N ASN A 233 -11.30 31.35 10.09
CA ASN A 233 -11.30 31.85 8.72
C ASN A 233 -9.89 31.86 8.09
N SER A 234 -8.82 31.87 8.91
CA SER A 234 -7.46 31.76 8.39
C SER A 234 -7.17 30.40 7.76
N LEU A 235 -7.88 29.35 8.17
CA LEU A 235 -7.70 28.01 7.62
C LEU A 235 -8.26 27.92 6.20
N LEU A 236 -9.23 28.76 5.83
CA LEU A 236 -9.68 28.90 4.44
C LEU A 236 -8.62 29.54 3.53
N LEU A 237 -7.76 30.38 4.11
CA LEU A 237 -6.67 31.03 3.38
C LEU A 237 -5.52 30.07 3.09
N GLU A 238 -5.41 28.97 3.84
CA GLU A 238 -4.45 27.87 3.61
C GLU A 238 -4.55 27.34 2.18
N LYS A 239 -5.73 26.77 1.85
CA LYS A 239 -6.04 26.19 0.55
C LYS A 239 -5.92 27.21 -0.57
N GLN A 240 -6.30 28.46 -0.29
CA GLN A 240 -6.17 29.53 -1.25
C GLN A 240 -4.69 29.83 -1.54
N ALA A 241 -3.83 29.93 -0.52
CA ALA A 241 -2.40 30.15 -0.70
C ALA A 241 -1.75 29.01 -1.49
N GLU A 242 -2.03 27.75 -1.14
CA GLU A 242 -1.56 26.56 -1.86
C GLU A 242 -1.96 26.57 -3.34
N GLU A 243 -3.15 27.04 -3.66
CA GLU A 243 -3.61 27.16 -5.05
C GLU A 243 -2.77 28.17 -5.84
N TYR A 244 -2.41 29.30 -5.22
CA TYR A 244 -1.52 30.29 -5.83
C TYR A 244 -0.07 29.79 -5.90
N GLU A 245 0.41 29.05 -4.89
CA GLU A 245 1.75 28.43 -4.87
C GLU A 245 1.88 27.44 -6.03
N ARG A 246 0.88 26.57 -6.23
CA ARG A 246 0.86 25.61 -7.35
C ARG A 246 0.91 26.29 -8.72
N LEU A 247 0.42 27.52 -8.85
CA LEU A 247 0.46 28.31 -10.09
C LEU A 247 1.73 29.14 -10.25
N ASP A 248 2.76 28.91 -9.42
CA ASP A 248 3.98 29.73 -9.35
C ASP A 248 3.73 31.22 -9.08
N ARG A 249 2.53 31.57 -8.57
CA ARG A 249 2.14 32.94 -8.20
C ARG A 249 2.52 33.22 -6.75
N TYR A 250 3.80 33.07 -6.46
CA TYR A 250 4.35 33.12 -5.11
C TYR A 250 4.12 34.47 -4.41
N LYS A 251 4.06 35.57 -5.17
CA LYS A 251 3.84 36.93 -4.66
C LYS A 251 2.44 37.04 -4.03
N GLU A 252 1.42 36.58 -4.76
CA GLU A 252 0.03 36.53 -4.32
C GLU A 252 -0.18 35.51 -3.20
N ALA A 253 0.39 34.31 -3.33
CA ALA A 253 0.38 33.31 -2.27
C ALA A 253 0.92 33.87 -0.96
N PHE A 254 2.06 34.57 -0.99
CA PHE A 254 2.63 35.17 0.21
C PHE A 254 1.77 36.29 0.80
N ALA A 255 1.09 37.08 -0.03
CA ALA A 255 0.13 38.07 0.47
C ALA A 255 -1.06 37.41 1.18
N ILE A 256 -1.54 36.26 0.70
CA ILE A 256 -2.55 35.44 1.39
C ILE A 256 -1.98 34.89 2.70
N ARG A 257 -0.76 34.34 2.71
CA ARG A 257 -0.07 33.89 3.94
C ARG A 257 0.08 35.05 4.94
N LYS A 258 0.41 36.28 4.52
CA LYS A 258 0.43 37.46 5.39
C LYS A 258 -0.94 37.76 6.00
N GLN A 259 -2.03 37.59 5.24
CA GLN A 259 -3.38 37.72 5.77
C GLN A 259 -3.67 36.62 6.81
N GLN A 260 -3.28 35.38 6.51
CA GLN A 260 -3.39 34.24 7.44
C GLN A 260 -2.66 34.53 8.76
N LEU A 261 -1.41 35.00 8.71
CA LEU A 261 -0.61 35.36 9.88
C LEU A 261 -1.19 36.50 10.72
N LYS A 262 -1.88 37.46 10.09
CA LYS A 262 -2.59 38.54 10.81
C LYS A 262 -3.80 38.02 11.58
N LEU A 263 -4.52 37.07 10.99
CA LEU A 263 -5.69 36.44 11.60
C LEU A 263 -5.31 35.45 12.69
N SER A 264 -4.25 34.69 12.46
CA SER A 264 -3.84 33.57 13.31
C SER A 264 -2.35 33.63 13.68
N PRO A 265 -1.92 34.65 14.45
CA PRO A 265 -0.50 34.86 14.78
C PRO A 265 0.11 33.76 15.68
N ALA A 266 -0.71 32.95 16.35
CA ALA A 266 -0.28 31.83 17.17
C ALA A 266 -0.18 30.51 16.39
N TYR A 267 -0.53 30.51 15.10
CA TYR A 267 -0.67 29.26 14.35
C TYR A 267 0.63 28.78 13.71
N TYR A 268 1.18 27.68 14.21
CA TYR A 268 2.44 27.07 13.75
C TYR A 268 2.49 26.91 12.22
N THR A 269 1.50 26.25 11.64
CA THR A 269 1.48 25.88 10.21
C THR A 269 1.55 27.11 9.30
N ALA A 270 0.84 28.18 9.64
CA ALA A 270 0.85 29.41 8.85
C ALA A 270 2.25 30.07 8.79
N TRP A 271 3.00 30.07 9.90
CA TRP A 271 4.37 30.59 9.94
C TRP A 271 5.33 29.69 9.18
N TYR A 272 5.20 28.38 9.38
CA TYR A 272 6.03 27.38 8.69
C TYR A 272 5.85 27.48 7.17
N ASN A 273 4.61 27.50 6.70
CA ASN A 273 4.29 27.55 5.26
C ASN A 273 4.71 28.88 4.62
N ALA A 274 4.58 30.01 5.32
CA ALA A 274 5.13 31.29 4.84
C ALA A 274 6.67 31.25 4.69
N GLY A 275 7.37 30.58 5.62
CA GLY A 275 8.81 30.34 5.52
C GLY A 275 9.17 29.42 4.35
N MET A 276 8.43 28.34 4.16
CA MET A 276 8.63 27.39 3.05
C MET A 276 8.47 28.04 1.69
N LEU A 277 7.45 28.89 1.51
CA LEU A 277 7.26 29.65 0.27
C LEU A 277 8.51 30.47 -0.09
N LEU A 278 9.07 31.20 0.89
CA LEU A 278 10.30 31.99 0.68
C LEU A 278 11.54 31.11 0.49
N TYR A 279 11.62 29.99 1.21
CA TYR A 279 12.71 29.03 1.08
C TYR A 279 12.77 28.42 -0.33
N ASN A 280 11.61 28.04 -0.88
CA ASN A 280 11.46 27.46 -2.22
C ASN A 280 11.82 28.45 -3.34
N LEU A 281 11.70 29.76 -3.07
CA LEU A 281 12.20 30.81 -3.97
C LEU A 281 13.71 31.06 -3.86
N GLY A 282 14.40 30.46 -2.90
CA GLY A 282 15.79 30.77 -2.57
C GLY A 282 15.97 32.03 -1.71
N ALA A 283 14.88 32.62 -1.20
CA ALA A 283 14.91 33.82 -0.35
C ALA A 283 15.24 33.47 1.12
N TYR A 284 16.36 32.76 1.34
CA TYR A 284 16.72 32.16 2.63
C TYR A 284 16.81 33.16 3.79
N GLU A 285 17.42 34.33 3.57
CA GLU A 285 17.53 35.39 4.60
C GLU A 285 16.15 35.83 5.09
N GLN A 286 15.18 35.90 4.16
CA GLN A 286 13.83 36.35 4.44
C GLN A 286 12.94 35.24 5.00
N ALA A 287 13.26 33.96 4.75
CA ALA A 287 12.54 32.81 5.29
C ALA A 287 12.82 32.57 6.78
N ILE A 288 14.06 32.82 7.23
CA ILE A 288 14.53 32.54 8.61
C ILE A 288 13.59 33.09 9.71
N PRO A 289 13.14 34.36 9.69
CA PRO A 289 12.27 34.88 10.73
C PRO A 289 10.93 34.13 10.86
N TYR A 290 10.44 33.57 9.75
CA TYR A 290 9.19 32.80 9.75
C TYR A 290 9.40 31.41 10.36
N PHE A 291 10.47 30.72 9.99
CA PHE A 291 10.84 29.44 10.59
C PHE A 291 11.17 29.57 12.08
N ASP A 292 11.96 30.57 12.47
CA ASP A 292 12.27 30.82 13.88
C ASP A 292 10.99 31.05 14.70
N LYS A 293 10.03 31.79 14.12
CA LYS A 293 8.74 32.04 14.78
C LYS A 293 7.90 30.77 14.87
N ALA A 294 7.80 30.00 13.79
CA ALA A 294 7.11 28.72 13.76
C ALA A 294 7.70 27.75 14.80
N ALA A 295 9.02 27.60 14.85
CA ALA A 295 9.67 26.69 15.79
C ALA A 295 9.31 26.97 17.26
N ASN A 296 9.12 28.25 17.62
CA ASN A 296 8.71 28.67 18.98
C ASN A 296 7.20 28.56 19.24
N LEU A 297 6.38 28.37 18.21
CA LEU A 297 4.92 28.18 18.30
C LEU A 297 4.51 26.71 18.25
N PHE A 298 5.43 25.81 17.93
CA PHE A 298 5.15 24.38 17.90
C PHE A 298 4.65 23.90 19.27
N PRO A 299 3.46 23.27 19.36
CA PRO A 299 2.92 22.88 20.66
C PRO A 299 3.66 21.66 21.22
N GLU A 300 4.21 21.77 22.44
CA GLU A 300 5.01 20.70 23.05
C GLU A 300 4.20 19.43 23.33
N GLU A 301 2.87 19.54 23.46
CA GLU A 301 1.95 18.42 23.64
C GLU A 301 1.89 17.49 22.43
N PHE A 302 2.26 18.00 21.25
CA PHE A 302 2.28 17.27 19.98
C PHE A 302 3.65 16.67 19.65
N LYS A 303 4.43 16.28 20.67
CA LYS A 303 5.78 15.69 20.55
C LYS A 303 5.92 14.46 19.63
N ILE A 304 4.81 13.85 19.20
CA ILE A 304 4.84 12.75 18.23
C ILE A 304 4.98 13.23 16.78
N PHE A 305 4.59 14.47 16.52
CA PHE A 305 4.90 15.12 15.27
C PHE A 305 6.25 15.81 15.41
N ASP A 306 6.99 15.84 14.31
CA ASP A 306 8.24 16.58 14.29
C ASP A 306 7.98 18.07 14.05
N ASN A 307 8.77 18.88 14.74
CA ASN A 307 8.87 20.30 14.46
C ASN A 307 9.86 20.50 13.31
N ASN A 308 9.33 20.69 12.11
CA ASN A 308 10.16 20.87 10.90
C ASN A 308 10.74 22.28 10.80
N ALA A 309 10.11 23.29 11.41
CA ALA A 309 10.60 24.66 11.34
C ALA A 309 12.10 24.84 11.69
N PRO A 310 12.65 24.28 12.78
CA PRO A 310 14.07 24.43 13.11
C PRO A 310 15.02 23.82 12.08
N VAL A 311 14.68 22.68 11.45
CA VAL A 311 15.55 22.06 10.43
C VAL A 311 15.66 22.94 9.18
N PHE A 312 14.54 23.49 8.72
CA PHE A 312 14.54 24.42 7.58
C PHE A 312 15.17 25.77 7.93
N SER A 313 15.04 26.21 9.19
CA SER A 313 15.77 27.36 9.71
C SER A 313 17.29 27.14 9.72
N ALA A 314 17.74 25.92 10.02
CA ALA A 314 19.15 25.53 9.92
C ALA A 314 19.61 25.46 8.47
N PHE A 315 18.83 24.85 7.56
CA PHE A 315 19.17 24.78 6.14
C PHE A 315 19.33 26.18 5.53
N ALA A 316 18.40 27.09 5.79
CA ALA A 316 18.49 28.47 5.33
C ALA A 316 19.77 29.17 5.80
N ARG A 317 20.20 28.92 7.04
CA ARG A 317 21.45 29.46 7.61
C ARG A 317 22.70 28.82 7.01
N VAL A 318 22.70 27.52 6.75
CA VAL A 318 23.77 26.83 6.00
C VAL A 318 23.96 27.52 4.65
N ARG A 319 22.86 27.80 3.92
CA ARG A 319 22.91 28.48 2.61
C ARG A 319 23.45 29.91 2.66
N LEU A 320 23.33 30.58 3.80
CA LEU A 320 23.89 31.93 4.00
C LEU A 320 25.31 31.91 4.62
N GLY A 321 25.87 30.73 4.87
CA GLY A 321 27.16 30.58 5.56
C GLY A 321 27.12 30.96 7.04
N GLN A 322 25.93 31.05 7.64
CA GLN A 322 25.72 31.37 9.06
C GLN A 322 25.87 30.11 9.93
N LEU A 323 27.06 29.49 9.88
CA LEU A 323 27.28 28.11 10.35
C LEU A 323 27.04 27.94 11.85
N ASP A 324 27.46 28.88 12.70
CA ASP A 324 27.27 28.79 14.15
C ASP A 324 25.78 28.72 14.54
N GLU A 325 24.96 29.57 13.93
CA GLU A 325 23.51 29.55 14.18
C GLU A 325 22.86 28.33 13.49
N ALA A 326 23.36 27.90 12.32
CA ALA A 326 22.87 26.68 11.67
C ALA A 326 23.05 25.46 12.57
N LEU A 327 24.23 25.29 13.17
CA LEU A 327 24.52 24.19 14.11
C LEU A 327 23.60 24.24 15.33
N LYS A 328 23.39 25.42 15.91
CA LYS A 328 22.49 25.60 17.06
C LYS A 328 21.04 25.21 16.73
N TRP A 329 20.55 25.59 15.56
CA TRP A 329 19.19 25.24 15.13
C TRP A 329 19.06 23.77 14.75
N ALA A 330 20.12 23.17 14.19
CA ALA A 330 20.17 21.73 13.94
C ALA A 330 20.18 20.93 15.25
N ASP A 331 20.97 21.34 16.24
CA ASP A 331 20.97 20.75 17.59
C ASP A 331 19.58 20.87 18.24
N PHE A 332 18.95 22.05 18.16
CA PHE A 332 17.59 22.24 18.66
C PHE A 332 16.58 21.32 17.95
N SER A 333 16.71 21.10 16.64
CA SER A 333 15.87 20.17 15.87
C SER A 333 16.06 18.72 16.35
N ILE A 334 17.32 18.29 16.53
CA ILE A 334 17.67 16.94 17.02
C ILE A 334 17.16 16.71 18.44
N ASP A 335 17.21 17.72 19.30
CA ASP A 335 16.74 17.62 20.69
C ASP A 335 15.20 17.56 20.78
N LYS A 336 14.49 18.05 19.77
CA LYS A 336 13.02 18.20 19.78
C LYS A 336 12.28 17.16 18.96
N ASN A 337 12.92 16.56 17.95
CA ASN A 337 12.29 15.62 17.03
C ASN A 337 12.74 14.18 17.35
N GLU A 338 11.81 13.24 17.35
CA GLU A 338 12.06 11.83 17.67
C GLU A 338 11.79 10.88 16.49
N TYR A 339 11.22 11.38 15.37
CA TYR A 339 10.63 10.54 14.33
C TYR A 339 11.14 10.86 12.89
N ALA A 340 10.25 11.27 11.99
CA ALA A 340 10.40 11.25 10.52
C ALA A 340 11.38 12.28 9.91
N THR A 341 11.83 13.28 10.66
CA THR A 341 12.72 14.37 10.21
C THR A 341 14.05 14.39 10.95
N LEU A 342 14.28 13.38 11.78
CA LEU A 342 15.51 13.26 12.55
C LEU A 342 16.70 13.04 11.60
N ASP A 343 16.51 12.28 10.51
CA ASP A 343 17.49 12.12 9.44
C ASP A 343 17.89 13.47 8.82
N LEU A 344 16.91 14.32 8.47
CA LEU A 344 17.13 15.66 7.93
C LEU A 344 17.86 16.56 8.94
N SER A 345 17.55 16.40 10.23
CA SER A 345 18.17 17.16 11.32
C SER A 345 19.66 16.81 11.47
N TYR A 346 20.02 15.54 11.39
CA TYR A 346 21.43 15.12 11.32
C TYR A 346 22.09 15.56 10.00
N ARG A 347 21.37 15.44 8.87
CA ARG A 347 21.90 15.83 7.55
C ARG A 347 22.26 17.31 7.51
N VAL A 348 21.38 18.22 7.95
CA VAL A 348 21.66 19.66 7.93
C VAL A 348 22.84 20.03 8.84
N ARG A 349 22.99 19.33 9.98
CA ARG A 349 24.15 19.53 10.85
C ARG A 349 25.43 19.03 10.20
N ALA A 350 25.38 17.90 9.48
CA ALA A 350 26.50 17.41 8.68
C ALA A 350 26.90 18.39 7.58
N GLU A 351 25.93 18.99 6.89
CA GLU A 351 26.19 20.03 5.88
C GLU A 351 26.89 21.26 6.49
N ALA A 352 26.45 21.71 7.66
CA ALA A 352 27.12 22.78 8.38
C ALA A 352 28.57 22.38 8.76
N TYR A 353 28.80 21.15 9.20
CA TYR A 353 30.15 20.63 9.46
C TYR A 353 31.02 20.54 8.21
N ILE A 354 30.47 20.13 7.06
CA ILE A 354 31.20 20.12 5.77
C ILE A 354 31.68 21.54 5.43
N LEU A 355 30.79 22.54 5.54
CA LEU A 355 31.15 23.93 5.27
C LEU A 355 32.13 24.51 6.31
N ASN A 356 32.14 23.97 7.54
CA ASN A 356 33.10 24.32 8.58
C ASN A 356 34.41 23.50 8.50
N GLU A 357 34.56 22.63 7.50
CA GLU A 357 35.69 21.70 7.33
C GLU A 357 35.85 20.68 8.49
N ASP A 358 34.79 20.42 9.26
CA ASP A 358 34.73 19.44 10.35
C ASP A 358 34.30 18.05 9.81
N TRP A 359 35.08 17.49 8.89
CA TRP A 359 34.73 16.28 8.11
C TRP A 359 34.42 15.03 8.95
N ASP A 360 35.11 14.85 10.10
CA ASP A 360 34.86 13.71 10.99
C ASP A 360 33.45 13.76 11.62
N LYS A 361 32.99 14.95 12.01
CA LYS A 361 31.65 15.15 12.56
C LYS A 361 30.59 15.05 11.48
N ALA A 362 30.86 15.61 10.30
CA ALA A 362 29.98 15.46 9.15
C ALA A 362 29.74 13.98 8.81
N LYS A 363 30.82 13.17 8.80
CA LYS A 363 30.72 11.73 8.59
C LYS A 363 29.83 11.07 9.65
N ALA A 364 30.06 11.39 10.92
CA ALA A 364 29.32 10.80 12.03
C ALA A 364 27.82 11.08 11.96
N ASP A 365 27.43 12.31 11.63
CA ASP A 365 26.03 12.70 11.46
C ASP A 365 25.39 12.05 10.23
N LEU A 366 26.11 11.98 9.08
CA LEU A 366 25.60 11.28 7.89
C LEU A 366 25.44 9.76 8.12
N ASP A 367 26.33 9.15 8.92
CA ASP A 367 26.18 7.74 9.32
C ASP A 367 24.91 7.51 10.17
N ILE A 368 24.40 8.53 10.85
CA ILE A 368 23.13 8.47 11.59
C ILE A 368 21.97 8.73 10.62
N ALA A 369 22.02 9.79 9.81
CA ALA A 369 20.99 10.12 8.83
C ALA A 369 20.66 8.93 7.91
N LEU A 370 21.69 8.32 7.30
CA LEU A 370 21.53 7.16 6.41
C LEU A 370 20.95 5.89 7.07
N LYS A 371 20.99 5.79 8.41
CA LYS A 371 20.37 4.69 9.16
C LYS A 371 18.90 4.95 9.48
N LEU A 372 18.53 6.23 9.59
CA LEU A 372 17.17 6.67 9.86
C LEU A 372 16.34 6.72 8.58
N GLU A 373 16.96 6.98 7.44
CA GLU A 373 16.31 7.00 6.13
C GLU A 373 15.75 5.62 5.74
N TYR A 374 14.42 5.52 5.58
CA TYR A 374 13.74 4.32 5.12
C TYR A 374 14.04 4.03 3.63
N ASP A 375 14.15 5.08 2.82
CA ASP A 375 14.37 5.03 1.37
C ASP A 375 15.69 5.69 0.94
N GLN A 376 16.82 5.39 1.62
CA GLN A 376 18.20 5.73 1.21
C GLN A 376 18.30 6.98 0.31
N GLU A 377 18.06 8.17 0.87
CA GLU A 377 17.91 9.40 0.09
C GLU A 377 19.18 9.67 -0.72
N GLY A 378 18.99 10.15 -1.96
CA GLY A 378 20.10 10.43 -2.85
C GLY A 378 21.06 11.49 -2.29
N SER A 379 20.55 12.50 -1.59
CA SER A 379 21.33 13.64 -1.07
C SER A 379 22.30 13.24 0.04
N SER A 380 21.86 12.50 1.05
CA SER A 380 22.73 12.01 2.14
C SER A 380 23.80 11.05 1.63
N ASN A 381 23.45 10.18 0.67
CA ASN A 381 24.42 9.32 0.00
C ASN A 381 25.46 10.15 -0.78
N TRP A 382 25.04 11.18 -1.49
CA TRP A 382 25.96 12.06 -2.22
C TRP A 382 26.89 12.84 -1.27
N LEU A 383 26.36 13.37 -0.16
CA LEU A 383 27.14 14.04 0.88
C LEU A 383 28.16 13.10 1.53
N MET A 384 27.77 11.85 1.81
CA MET A 384 28.68 10.83 2.33
C MET A 384 29.78 10.50 1.31
N GLY A 385 29.44 10.44 0.02
CA GLY A 385 30.43 10.31 -1.05
C GLY A 385 31.42 11.47 -1.11
N LEU A 386 30.95 12.71 -0.94
CA LEU A 386 31.81 13.90 -0.84
C LEU A 386 32.76 13.82 0.37
N VAL A 387 32.29 13.33 1.51
CA VAL A 387 33.12 13.11 2.71
C VAL A 387 34.21 12.06 2.45
N TYR A 388 33.89 10.93 1.82
CA TYR A 388 34.91 9.91 1.48
C TYR A 388 35.87 10.38 0.38
N HIS A 389 35.41 11.22 -0.54
CA HIS A 389 36.28 11.90 -1.51
C HIS A 389 37.32 12.76 -0.79
N HIS A 390 36.91 13.53 0.22
CA HIS A 390 37.83 14.31 1.06
C HIS A 390 38.86 13.42 1.77
N PHE A 391 38.43 12.27 2.31
CA PHE A 391 39.33 11.31 2.96
C PHE A 391 40.22 10.50 2.00
N GLY A 392 39.99 10.58 0.68
CA GLY A 392 40.73 9.81 -0.32
C GLY A 392 40.37 8.32 -0.37
N ASP A 393 39.21 7.93 0.14
CA ASP A 393 38.70 6.56 0.10
C ASP A 393 37.86 6.34 -1.16
N ALA A 394 38.55 6.01 -2.26
CA ALA A 394 37.92 5.82 -3.56
C ALA A 394 36.89 4.68 -3.59
N GLN A 395 37.00 3.69 -2.69
CA GLN A 395 36.06 2.56 -2.67
C GLN A 395 34.72 3.01 -2.10
N ASN A 396 34.73 3.69 -0.96
CA ASN A 396 33.50 4.19 -0.35
C ASN A 396 32.93 5.38 -1.13
N GLU A 397 33.77 6.28 -1.65
CA GLU A 397 33.34 7.35 -2.57
C GLU A 397 32.50 6.78 -3.72
N HIS A 398 33.01 5.78 -4.44
CA HIS A 398 32.30 5.17 -5.56
C HIS A 398 30.99 4.49 -5.11
N LYS A 399 31.02 3.75 -4.00
CA LYS A 399 29.83 3.10 -3.44
C LYS A 399 28.69 4.10 -3.20
N TYR A 400 28.98 5.17 -2.46
CA TYR A 400 27.96 6.15 -2.07
C TYR A 400 27.50 7.02 -3.24
N HIS A 401 28.38 7.30 -4.20
CA HIS A 401 28.01 7.99 -5.44
C HIS A 401 27.03 7.17 -6.31
N GLU A 402 27.26 5.86 -6.46
CA GLU A 402 26.35 4.99 -7.22
C GLU A 402 24.99 4.84 -6.52
N LEU A 403 24.96 4.81 -5.19
CA LEU A 403 23.71 4.82 -4.42
C LEU A 403 22.93 6.12 -4.66
N ALA A 404 23.61 7.27 -4.59
CA ALA A 404 22.99 8.57 -4.87
C ALA A 404 22.39 8.63 -6.28
N LYS A 405 23.15 8.24 -7.30
CA LYS A 405 22.72 8.22 -8.71
C LYS A 405 21.56 7.26 -8.97
N LYS A 406 21.51 6.15 -8.24
CA LYS A 406 20.41 5.18 -8.33
C LYS A 406 19.12 5.77 -7.76
N ALA A 407 19.20 6.52 -6.67
CA ALA A 407 18.06 7.19 -6.06
C ALA A 407 17.58 8.38 -6.90
N ASP A 408 18.50 9.25 -7.33
CA ASP A 408 18.20 10.39 -8.20
C ASP A 408 19.30 10.57 -9.26
N LYS A 409 18.91 10.48 -10.53
CA LYS A 409 19.82 10.63 -11.67
C LYS A 409 20.43 12.03 -11.78
N THR A 410 19.80 13.05 -11.19
CA THR A 410 20.35 14.41 -11.19
C THR A 410 21.64 14.51 -10.36
N LEU A 411 21.86 13.56 -9.44
CA LEU A 411 23.02 13.52 -8.53
C LEU A 411 24.29 12.89 -9.13
N GLU A 412 24.42 12.84 -10.46
CA GLU A 412 25.64 12.39 -11.18
C GLU A 412 26.82 13.39 -11.07
N ALA A 413 26.61 14.53 -10.39
CA ALA A 413 27.61 15.58 -10.21
C ALA A 413 28.90 15.05 -9.55
N ASN A 414 30.02 15.19 -10.26
CA ASN A 414 31.34 14.76 -9.80
C ASN A 414 31.89 15.67 -8.69
N TYR A 415 32.51 15.06 -7.68
CA TYR A 415 33.14 15.71 -6.53
C TYR A 415 34.35 16.61 -6.87
N GLN A 416 34.95 16.46 -8.06
CA GLN A 416 36.04 17.33 -8.49
C GLN A 416 35.59 18.78 -8.72
N THR A 417 34.37 18.96 -9.25
CA THR A 417 33.78 20.25 -9.60
C THR A 417 32.75 20.73 -8.59
N HIS A 418 32.15 19.82 -7.82
CA HIS A 418 31.18 20.13 -6.77
C HIS A 418 31.74 19.67 -5.42
N ARG A 419 32.27 20.63 -4.64
CA ARG A 419 33.04 20.36 -3.40
C ARG A 419 32.33 20.79 -2.12
N ASN A 420 31.07 21.21 -2.23
CA ASN A 420 30.27 21.71 -1.13
C ASN A 420 28.79 21.38 -1.37
N THR A 421 27.92 21.93 -0.50
CA THR A 421 26.49 21.64 -0.48
C THR A 421 25.67 22.49 -1.46
N ASP A 422 26.27 23.47 -2.16
CA ASP A 422 25.52 24.40 -3.03
C ASP A 422 24.83 23.73 -4.22
N PHE A 423 25.33 22.57 -4.64
CA PHE A 423 24.78 21.81 -5.77
C PHE A 423 23.30 21.39 -5.56
N PHE A 424 22.88 21.17 -4.32
CA PHE A 424 21.51 20.72 -4.01
C PHE A 424 20.46 21.80 -4.09
N TYR A 425 20.87 23.07 -4.09
CA TYR A 425 19.98 24.14 -3.69
C TYR A 425 20.05 25.32 -4.63
N GLN A 426 18.96 26.09 -4.67
CA GLN A 426 18.86 27.29 -5.48
C GLN A 426 19.88 28.35 -5.04
N THR A 427 20.23 29.26 -5.94
CA THR A 427 21.06 30.42 -5.57
C THR A 427 20.28 31.30 -4.60
N ALA A 428 20.92 31.78 -3.54
CA ALA A 428 20.28 32.68 -2.59
C ALA A 428 19.85 33.99 -3.30
N ILE A 429 18.59 34.36 -3.15
CA ILE A 429 18.02 35.60 -3.68
C ILE A 429 17.42 36.45 -2.56
N LYS A 430 17.00 37.67 -2.93
CA LYS A 430 16.18 38.53 -2.08
C LYS A 430 15.00 39.02 -2.91
N VAL A 431 13.80 38.80 -2.40
CA VAL A 431 12.57 39.33 -3.00
C VAL A 431 12.30 40.75 -2.50
N ASP A 432 11.83 41.62 -3.38
CA ASP A 432 11.58 43.05 -3.11
C ASP A 432 10.13 43.37 -2.73
N TRP A 433 9.24 42.37 -2.81
CA TRP A 433 7.80 42.56 -2.72
C TRP A 433 7.16 42.14 -1.39
N LEU A 434 7.93 41.74 -0.36
CA LEU A 434 7.36 41.28 0.92
C LEU A 434 6.47 42.30 1.62
N ASP A 435 6.81 43.58 1.47
CA ASP A 435 6.11 44.70 2.11
C ASP A 435 5.06 45.36 1.20
N GLU A 436 4.94 44.89 -0.04
CA GLU A 436 3.92 45.40 -0.95
C GLU A 436 2.52 44.94 -0.54
N GLU A 437 1.55 45.85 -0.66
CA GLU A 437 0.14 45.48 -0.60
C GLU A 437 -0.29 45.00 -1.98
N ILE A 438 -0.68 43.73 -2.05
CA ILE A 438 -1.05 43.06 -3.29
C ILE A 438 -2.55 42.81 -3.25
N GLU A 439 -3.24 43.26 -4.30
CA GLU A 439 -4.63 42.93 -4.51
C GLU A 439 -4.71 41.48 -5.01
N ILE A 440 -5.31 40.60 -4.19
CA ILE A 440 -5.51 39.19 -4.56
C ILE A 440 -6.65 39.12 -5.58
N GLY A 441 -6.32 38.71 -6.80
CA GLY A 441 -7.29 38.48 -7.86
C GLY A 441 -8.14 37.22 -7.66
N GLU A 442 -9.02 36.95 -8.59
CA GLU A 442 -9.69 35.65 -8.71
C GLU A 442 -8.82 34.73 -9.58
N ILE A 443 -8.69 33.45 -9.21
CA ILE A 443 -8.06 32.44 -10.06
C ILE A 443 -9.06 32.01 -11.12
N ILE A 444 -8.72 32.24 -12.38
CA ILE A 444 -9.51 31.78 -13.51
C ILE A 444 -9.05 30.35 -13.85
N LYS A 445 -9.94 29.38 -13.63
CA LYS A 445 -9.68 27.96 -13.91
C LYS A 445 -9.98 27.61 -15.37
N ASP A 446 -9.26 28.21 -16.29
CA ASP A 446 -9.36 27.95 -17.73
C ASP A 446 -8.45 26.78 -18.17
N ALA A 447 -8.28 26.61 -19.49
CA ALA A 447 -7.50 25.50 -20.04
C ALA A 447 -6.02 25.55 -19.63
N ASP A 448 -5.44 26.74 -19.47
CA ASP A 448 -4.03 26.89 -19.10
C ASP A 448 -3.84 26.53 -17.62
N TYR A 449 -4.78 26.92 -16.76
CA TYR A 449 -4.80 26.50 -15.35
C TYR A 449 -4.79 24.98 -15.21
N TRP A 450 -5.68 24.28 -15.92
CA TRP A 450 -5.80 22.81 -15.78
C TRP A 450 -4.64 22.06 -16.43
N ALA A 451 -4.00 22.62 -17.46
CA ALA A 451 -2.77 22.07 -18.01
C ALA A 451 -1.64 22.14 -17.00
N HIS A 452 -1.42 23.32 -16.39
CA HIS A 452 -0.40 23.51 -15.35
C HIS A 452 -0.66 22.63 -14.12
N PHE A 453 -1.93 22.55 -13.70
CA PHE A 453 -2.36 21.68 -12.59
C PHE A 453 -1.93 20.23 -12.77
N LEU A 454 -2.11 19.65 -13.97
CA LEU A 454 -1.71 18.28 -14.27
C LEU A 454 -0.19 18.09 -14.43
N GLU A 455 0.52 19.13 -14.87
CA GLU A 455 1.98 19.10 -15.00
C GLU A 455 2.67 19.06 -13.62
N GLU A 456 2.17 19.85 -12.66
CA GLU A 456 2.70 19.91 -11.29
C GLU A 456 2.23 18.74 -10.41
N GLY A 457 0.92 18.48 -10.35
CA GLY A 457 0.34 17.45 -9.47
C GLY A 457 0.36 16.04 -10.06
N GLY A 458 0.83 15.92 -11.29
CA GLY A 458 0.93 14.67 -12.01
C GLY A 458 -0.39 14.21 -12.62
N TYR A 459 -0.26 13.36 -13.62
CA TYR A 459 -1.37 12.86 -14.43
C TYR A 459 -2.36 11.93 -13.70
N GLY A 460 -2.12 11.62 -12.42
CA GLY A 460 -3.07 10.93 -11.53
C GLY A 460 -4.31 11.76 -11.20
N GLN A 461 -4.21 13.08 -11.28
CA GLN A 461 -5.25 14.01 -10.83
C GLN A 461 -6.28 14.37 -11.92
N LEU A 462 -6.35 13.61 -13.02
CA LEU A 462 -7.30 13.90 -14.12
C LEU A 462 -8.76 13.93 -13.64
N LYS A 463 -9.09 13.21 -12.56
CA LYS A 463 -10.43 13.19 -11.96
C LYS A 463 -10.92 14.58 -11.55
N GLU A 464 -10.01 15.47 -11.15
CA GLU A 464 -10.31 16.83 -10.68
C GLU A 464 -10.52 17.82 -11.83
N VAL A 465 -9.94 17.54 -13.01
CA VAL A 465 -10.07 18.40 -14.19
C VAL A 465 -11.49 18.29 -14.74
N PRO A 466 -12.25 19.40 -14.94
CA PRO A 466 -13.57 19.33 -15.57
C PRO A 466 -13.53 18.68 -16.96
N GLU A 467 -14.59 17.95 -17.33
CA GLU A 467 -14.61 17.14 -18.56
C GLU A 467 -14.31 17.98 -19.82
N GLU A 468 -14.76 19.23 -19.86
CA GLU A 468 -14.51 20.18 -20.95
C GLU A 468 -13.02 20.51 -21.17
N PHE A 469 -12.18 20.35 -20.15
CA PHE A 469 -10.74 20.61 -20.22
C PHE A 469 -9.91 19.32 -20.40
N ARG A 470 -10.52 18.13 -20.34
CA ARG A 470 -9.84 16.84 -20.57
C ARG A 470 -9.63 16.60 -22.07
N THR A 471 -8.76 17.38 -22.68
CA THR A 471 -8.54 17.34 -24.14
C THR A 471 -7.87 16.05 -24.62
N LEU A 472 -7.96 15.77 -25.92
CA LEU A 472 -7.29 14.64 -26.54
C LEU A 472 -5.77 14.65 -26.29
N ASP A 473 -5.13 15.83 -26.34
CA ASP A 473 -3.70 15.98 -26.08
C ASP A 473 -3.34 15.53 -24.67
N ILE A 474 -4.11 15.97 -23.67
CA ILE A 474 -3.93 15.58 -22.26
C ILE A 474 -4.10 14.06 -22.13
N CYS A 475 -5.20 13.48 -22.65
CA CYS A 475 -5.41 12.03 -22.57
C CYS A 475 -4.27 11.24 -23.24
N LEU A 476 -3.72 11.71 -24.36
CA LEU A 476 -2.58 11.07 -25.02
C LEU A 476 -1.27 11.21 -24.24
N LYS A 477 -1.01 12.37 -23.63
CA LYS A 477 0.14 12.57 -22.74
C LYS A 477 0.11 11.60 -21.57
N ILE A 478 -1.06 11.41 -20.95
CA ILE A 478 -1.27 10.45 -19.86
C ILE A 478 -0.93 9.03 -20.31
N ILE A 479 -1.38 8.62 -21.50
CA ILE A 479 -1.10 7.28 -22.02
C ILE A 479 0.40 7.10 -22.35
N LYS A 480 1.05 8.12 -22.92
CA LYS A 480 2.43 8.04 -23.43
C LYS A 480 3.50 8.31 -22.37
N GLY A 481 3.17 8.98 -21.27
CA GLY A 481 4.12 9.56 -20.33
C GLY A 481 4.73 8.62 -19.28
N THR A 482 4.25 7.39 -19.11
CA THR A 482 4.54 6.63 -17.87
C THR A 482 4.94 5.16 -18.06
N PRO A 483 6.03 4.66 -17.43
CA PRO A 483 6.49 3.27 -17.57
C PRO A 483 6.00 2.28 -16.49
N SER A 484 4.84 2.49 -15.82
CA SER A 484 4.35 1.57 -14.75
C SER A 484 2.85 1.23 -14.83
N GLN A 485 2.48 0.09 -14.24
CA GLN A 485 1.21 -0.63 -14.43
C GLN A 485 -0.05 0.04 -13.84
N ASN A 486 0.05 1.21 -13.19
CA ASN A 486 -1.06 1.80 -12.42
C ASN A 486 -1.90 2.88 -13.14
N TYR A 487 -1.45 3.46 -14.27
CA TYR A 487 -2.11 4.64 -14.84
C TYR A 487 -3.34 4.38 -15.74
N VAL A 488 -3.59 3.13 -16.12
CA VAL A 488 -4.80 2.72 -16.84
C VAL A 488 -6.09 3.02 -16.05
N ALA A 489 -6.00 3.15 -14.72
CA ALA A 489 -7.12 3.59 -13.89
C ALA A 489 -7.70 4.95 -14.33
N ASN A 490 -6.88 5.85 -14.89
CA ASN A 490 -7.32 7.18 -15.32
C ASN A 490 -8.19 7.18 -16.58
N ALA A 491 -8.13 6.11 -17.38
CA ALA A 491 -8.97 5.98 -18.57
C ALA A 491 -10.48 5.99 -18.24
N LYS A 492 -10.85 5.68 -16.97
CA LYS A 492 -12.24 5.78 -16.48
C LYS A 492 -12.76 7.22 -16.45
N TYR A 493 -11.87 8.21 -16.40
CA TYR A 493 -12.19 9.64 -16.37
C TYR A 493 -12.06 10.32 -17.75
N PHE A 494 -11.69 9.60 -18.81
CA PHE A 494 -11.59 10.20 -20.14
C PHE A 494 -12.99 10.56 -20.68
N PRO A 495 -13.15 11.69 -21.38
CA PRO A 495 -14.42 12.04 -22.00
C PRO A 495 -14.89 10.94 -22.94
N LYS A 496 -16.18 10.59 -22.83
CA LYS A 496 -16.76 9.47 -23.59
C LYS A 496 -16.66 9.68 -25.10
N ASP A 497 -16.77 10.92 -25.56
CA ASP A 497 -16.65 11.28 -26.96
C ASP A 497 -15.22 11.04 -27.48
N LEU A 498 -14.20 11.31 -26.67
CA LEU A 498 -12.80 11.06 -27.05
C LEU A 498 -12.47 9.58 -27.12
N LEU A 499 -13.11 8.75 -26.29
CA LEU A 499 -13.00 7.28 -26.34
C LEU A 499 -13.60 6.66 -27.62
N THR A 500 -14.16 7.47 -28.52
CA THR A 500 -14.57 7.04 -29.87
C THR A 500 -13.53 7.36 -30.96
N THR A 501 -12.51 8.16 -30.63
CA THR A 501 -11.49 8.60 -31.59
C THR A 501 -10.46 7.51 -31.85
N THR A 502 -10.10 7.32 -33.13
CA THR A 502 -9.13 6.28 -33.52
C THR A 502 -7.78 6.46 -32.83
N GLU A 503 -7.29 7.69 -32.72
CA GLU A 503 -5.99 7.99 -32.12
C GLU A 503 -5.91 7.57 -30.64
N LEU A 504 -6.92 7.92 -29.84
CA LEU A 504 -6.93 7.57 -28.41
C LEU A 504 -7.13 6.07 -28.20
N ILE A 505 -7.99 5.45 -29.01
CA ILE A 505 -8.23 4.01 -29.01
C ILE A 505 -6.94 3.24 -29.32
N GLU A 506 -6.20 3.65 -30.35
CA GLU A 506 -4.94 3.01 -30.72
C GLU A 506 -3.89 3.16 -29.61
N ALA A 507 -3.77 4.35 -29.02
CA ALA A 507 -2.85 4.60 -27.91
C ALA A 507 -3.17 3.74 -26.67
N LEU A 508 -4.45 3.60 -26.30
CA LEU A 508 -4.87 2.73 -25.19
C LEU A 508 -4.52 1.25 -25.45
N LEU A 509 -4.71 0.79 -26.69
CA LEU A 509 -4.46 -0.61 -27.05
C LEU A 509 -2.98 -0.94 -27.22
N GLU A 510 -2.12 0.05 -27.50
CA GLU A 510 -0.66 -0.11 -27.43
C GLU A 510 -0.19 -0.44 -26.00
N GLN A 511 -0.86 0.11 -24.98
CA GLN A 511 -0.56 -0.19 -23.57
C GLN A 511 -1.09 -1.55 -23.13
N GLY A 512 -2.13 -2.06 -23.79
CA GLY A 512 -2.61 -3.42 -23.57
C GLY A 512 -4.11 -3.60 -23.86
N ILE A 513 -4.48 -4.81 -24.24
CA ILE A 513 -5.85 -5.10 -24.68
C ILE A 513 -6.89 -5.12 -23.54
N HIS A 514 -6.46 -5.20 -22.28
CA HIS A 514 -7.33 -5.04 -21.12
C HIS A 514 -8.03 -3.66 -21.07
N ASN A 515 -7.56 -2.67 -21.83
CA ASN A 515 -8.14 -1.34 -21.97
C ASN A 515 -9.44 -1.29 -22.80
N LEU A 516 -9.82 -2.40 -23.47
CA LEU A 516 -11.10 -2.49 -24.18
C LEU A 516 -12.32 -2.21 -23.28
N ARG A 517 -12.21 -2.39 -21.96
CA ARG A 517 -13.30 -2.09 -21.00
C ARG A 517 -13.75 -0.62 -21.01
N TYR A 518 -12.87 0.29 -21.42
CA TYR A 518 -13.16 1.72 -21.48
C TYR A 518 -13.68 2.16 -22.86
N ILE A 519 -13.46 1.35 -23.90
CA ILE A 519 -13.79 1.70 -25.27
C ILE A 519 -15.26 1.34 -25.56
N PRO A 520 -16.08 2.26 -26.10
CA PRO A 520 -17.43 1.96 -26.53
C PRO A 520 -17.49 0.77 -27.49
N LYS A 521 -18.38 -0.19 -27.21
CA LYS A 521 -18.49 -1.45 -27.97
C LYS A 521 -18.72 -1.27 -29.48
N ASN A 522 -19.30 -0.15 -29.91
CA ASN A 522 -19.51 0.18 -31.31
C ASN A 522 -18.24 0.63 -32.05
N CYS A 523 -17.21 1.09 -31.33
CA CYS A 523 -15.92 1.50 -31.88
C CYS A 523 -14.91 0.35 -31.99
N ILE A 524 -15.17 -0.77 -31.32
CA ILE A 524 -14.33 -1.98 -31.38
C ILE A 524 -14.54 -2.65 -32.73
N THR A 525 -13.47 -2.82 -33.50
CA THR A 525 -13.46 -3.54 -34.78
C THR A 525 -12.51 -4.72 -34.76
N LYS A 526 -12.70 -5.67 -35.68
CA LYS A 526 -11.82 -6.84 -35.79
C LYS A 526 -10.40 -6.43 -36.16
N GLU A 527 -10.23 -5.48 -37.08
CA GLU A 527 -8.93 -4.98 -37.53
C GLU A 527 -8.13 -4.37 -36.38
N LEU A 528 -8.82 -3.66 -35.47
CA LEU A 528 -8.23 -3.04 -34.30
C LEU A 528 -7.73 -4.08 -33.30
N LEU A 529 -8.56 -5.10 -33.02
CA LEU A 529 -8.19 -6.20 -32.12
C LEU A 529 -6.96 -6.97 -32.63
N LEU A 530 -6.94 -7.30 -33.92
CA LEU A 530 -5.84 -8.05 -34.54
C LEU A 530 -4.50 -7.27 -34.58
N LYS A 531 -4.54 -5.93 -34.52
CA LYS A 531 -3.34 -5.07 -34.45
C LYS A 531 -2.77 -4.93 -33.03
N SER A 532 -3.58 -5.16 -32.00
CA SER A 532 -3.17 -4.97 -30.61
C SER A 532 -2.11 -6.00 -30.18
N LYS A 533 -1.15 -5.56 -29.35
CA LYS A 533 -0.16 -6.44 -28.70
C LYS A 533 -0.58 -6.58 -27.24
N GLY A 534 -0.80 -7.80 -26.74
CA GLY A 534 -1.07 -7.95 -25.32
C GLY A 534 -1.50 -9.34 -24.90
N THR A 535 -1.12 -9.68 -23.68
CA THR A 535 -1.64 -10.80 -22.90
C THR A 535 -2.87 -10.29 -22.13
N PHE A 536 -3.95 -11.06 -22.15
CA PHE A 536 -5.18 -10.87 -21.36
C PHE A 536 -6.25 -9.92 -21.93
N CYS A 537 -7.27 -10.49 -22.56
CA CYS A 537 -8.51 -9.83 -22.95
C CYS A 537 -9.68 -10.53 -22.27
N ASN A 538 -10.55 -9.79 -21.58
CA ASN A 538 -11.86 -10.30 -21.15
C ASN A 538 -12.83 -10.25 -22.36
N PRO A 539 -13.28 -11.38 -22.91
CA PRO A 539 -14.18 -11.48 -24.06
C PRO A 539 -15.50 -10.74 -23.89
N GLN A 540 -15.95 -10.47 -22.66
CA GLN A 540 -17.16 -9.69 -22.40
C GLN A 540 -17.08 -8.26 -22.96
N ASN A 541 -15.85 -7.75 -23.14
CA ASN A 541 -15.58 -6.46 -23.76
C ASN A 541 -15.60 -6.52 -25.28
N ILE A 542 -15.52 -7.70 -25.90
CA ILE A 542 -15.59 -7.88 -27.35
C ILE A 542 -17.05 -8.09 -27.77
N PRO A 543 -17.59 -7.29 -28.72
CA PRO A 543 -18.93 -7.51 -29.26
C PRO A 543 -19.10 -8.91 -29.88
N GLU A 544 -20.16 -9.62 -29.49
CA GLU A 544 -20.43 -11.01 -29.91
C GLU A 544 -20.39 -11.21 -31.44
N LYS A 545 -20.84 -10.20 -32.19
CA LYS A 545 -20.89 -10.20 -33.66
C LYS A 545 -19.50 -10.26 -34.34
N LEU A 546 -18.43 -9.89 -33.63
CA LEU A 546 -17.07 -9.86 -34.18
C LEU A 546 -16.36 -11.21 -34.07
N TRP A 547 -16.86 -12.11 -33.23
CA TRP A 547 -16.24 -13.42 -33.04
C TRP A 547 -16.39 -14.30 -34.29
N ASP A 548 -15.23 -14.70 -34.82
CA ASP A 548 -15.06 -15.72 -35.83
C ASP A 548 -13.81 -16.57 -35.56
N HIS A 549 -13.52 -17.54 -36.42
CA HIS A 549 -12.38 -18.44 -36.22
C HIS A 549 -11.02 -17.74 -36.23
N GLU A 550 -10.87 -16.62 -36.94
CA GLU A 550 -9.62 -15.88 -36.97
C GLU A 550 -9.39 -15.13 -35.66
N LEU A 551 -10.43 -14.47 -35.14
CA LEU A 551 -10.35 -13.76 -33.86
C LEU A 551 -10.17 -14.73 -32.69
N CYS A 552 -10.83 -15.89 -32.70
CA CYS A 552 -10.60 -16.95 -31.72
C CYS A 552 -9.14 -17.45 -31.76
N ASN A 553 -8.56 -17.66 -32.94
CA ASN A 553 -7.16 -18.06 -33.07
C ASN A 553 -6.20 -17.02 -32.53
N TRP A 554 -6.44 -15.74 -32.83
CA TRP A 554 -5.68 -14.63 -32.28
C TRP A 554 -5.77 -14.61 -30.74
N ALA A 555 -6.97 -14.73 -30.18
CA ALA A 555 -7.19 -14.72 -28.73
C ALA A 555 -6.48 -15.89 -28.02
N VAL A 556 -6.60 -17.11 -28.53
CA VAL A 556 -5.88 -18.29 -27.99
C VAL A 556 -4.37 -18.12 -28.08
N SER A 557 -3.87 -17.49 -29.13
CA SER A 557 -2.43 -17.24 -29.28
C SER A 557 -1.89 -16.24 -28.25
N ALA A 558 -2.76 -15.36 -27.76
CA ALA A 558 -2.42 -14.34 -26.77
C ALA A 558 -2.54 -14.81 -25.32
N THR A 559 -3.46 -15.74 -25.02
CA THR A 559 -3.78 -16.11 -23.62
C THR A 559 -3.87 -17.60 -23.33
N GLY A 560 -4.02 -18.46 -24.33
CA GLY A 560 -4.32 -19.89 -24.16
C GLY A 560 -5.70 -20.19 -23.54
N ASN A 561 -6.55 -19.20 -23.28
CA ASN A 561 -7.83 -19.39 -22.58
C ASN A 561 -8.97 -19.75 -23.53
N LEU A 562 -9.66 -20.88 -23.25
CA LEU A 562 -10.83 -21.37 -23.99
C LEU A 562 -12.17 -21.10 -23.28
N ASN A 563 -12.18 -20.90 -21.94
CA ASN A 563 -13.39 -20.76 -21.12
C ASN A 563 -14.31 -19.64 -21.62
N GLU A 564 -13.67 -18.66 -22.21
CA GLU A 564 -14.16 -17.31 -22.40
C GLU A 564 -14.55 -17.06 -23.88
N LEU A 565 -14.29 -18.04 -24.77
CA LEU A 565 -14.61 -17.96 -26.20
C LEU A 565 -16.00 -18.51 -26.53
N PRO A 566 -16.65 -18.04 -27.62
CA PRO A 566 -17.92 -18.59 -28.05
C PRO A 566 -17.82 -20.07 -28.41
N GLN A 567 -18.54 -20.91 -27.66
CA GLN A 567 -18.54 -22.38 -27.82
C GLN A 567 -18.83 -22.83 -29.27
N ARG A 568 -19.68 -22.10 -30.00
CA ARG A 568 -20.02 -22.37 -31.41
C ARG A 568 -18.84 -22.27 -32.39
N LEU A 569 -17.75 -21.61 -32.00
CA LEU A 569 -16.56 -21.37 -32.83
C LEU A 569 -15.38 -22.25 -32.44
N LEU A 570 -15.50 -23.03 -31.37
CA LEU A 570 -14.47 -23.97 -30.97
C LEU A 570 -14.38 -25.10 -32.00
N ASN A 571 -13.16 -25.40 -32.42
CA ASN A 571 -12.83 -26.53 -33.27
C ASN A 571 -11.61 -27.26 -32.71
N TYR A 572 -11.31 -28.42 -33.29
CA TYR A 572 -10.24 -29.28 -32.80
C TYR A 572 -8.87 -28.57 -32.81
N ASP A 573 -8.51 -27.87 -33.88
CA ASP A 573 -7.21 -27.22 -34.04
C ASP A 573 -7.01 -26.07 -33.04
N LEU A 574 -8.05 -25.28 -32.82
CA LEU A 574 -8.04 -24.19 -31.83
C LEU A 574 -7.88 -24.74 -30.41
N CYS A 575 -8.61 -25.82 -30.09
CA CYS A 575 -8.50 -26.48 -28.79
C CYS A 575 -7.10 -27.06 -28.58
N LEU A 576 -6.53 -27.69 -29.61
CA LEU A 576 -5.19 -28.25 -29.57
C LEU A 576 -4.15 -27.16 -29.32
N LYS A 577 -4.28 -26.01 -30.01
CA LYS A 577 -3.38 -24.86 -29.83
C LYS A 577 -3.44 -24.29 -28.41
N ALA A 578 -4.64 -24.19 -27.83
CA ALA A 578 -4.79 -23.73 -26.44
C ALA A 578 -4.14 -24.70 -25.44
N VAL A 579 -4.31 -26.01 -25.65
CA VAL A 579 -3.69 -27.06 -24.82
C VAL A 579 -2.17 -27.06 -24.92
N GLN A 580 -1.60 -26.74 -26.10
CA GLN A 580 -0.16 -26.54 -26.27
C GLN A 580 0.36 -25.29 -25.53
N PHE A 581 -0.49 -24.27 -25.37
CA PHE A 581 -0.13 -23.08 -24.61
C PHE A 581 -0.11 -23.37 -23.09
N HIS A 582 -1.15 -24.04 -22.57
CA HIS A 582 -1.20 -24.45 -21.16
C HIS A 582 -2.12 -25.66 -20.91
N GLN A 583 -1.67 -26.65 -20.13
CA GLN A 583 -2.40 -27.91 -19.89
C GLN A 583 -3.83 -27.78 -19.31
N TYR A 584 -4.11 -26.79 -18.45
CA TYR A 584 -5.44 -26.57 -17.86
C TYR A 584 -6.52 -26.18 -18.90
N ALA A 585 -6.13 -25.80 -20.12
CA ALA A 585 -7.09 -25.56 -21.20
C ALA A 585 -7.95 -26.81 -21.50
N ILE A 586 -7.46 -28.02 -21.21
CA ILE A 586 -8.17 -29.29 -21.42
C ILE A 586 -9.56 -29.32 -20.76
N ARG A 587 -9.72 -28.64 -19.61
CA ARG A 587 -10.98 -28.54 -18.87
C ARG A 587 -12.11 -27.92 -19.68
N TYR A 588 -11.76 -27.02 -20.60
CA TYR A 588 -12.70 -26.24 -21.41
C TYR A 588 -12.84 -26.76 -22.84
N VAL A 589 -12.08 -27.78 -23.22
CA VAL A 589 -12.23 -28.45 -24.52
C VAL A 589 -13.57 -29.20 -24.56
N PRO A 590 -14.41 -29.04 -25.59
CA PRO A 590 -15.65 -29.82 -25.75
C PRO A 590 -15.42 -31.33 -25.76
N ASP A 591 -16.32 -32.12 -25.19
CA ASP A 591 -16.19 -33.57 -25.07
C ASP A 591 -15.94 -34.28 -26.41
N CYS A 592 -16.54 -33.78 -27.50
CA CYS A 592 -16.35 -34.34 -28.84
C CYS A 592 -14.91 -34.21 -29.37
N TYR A 593 -14.08 -33.35 -28.79
CA TYR A 593 -12.67 -33.15 -29.17
C TYR A 593 -11.67 -33.74 -28.16
N ARG A 594 -12.13 -34.22 -27.00
CA ARG A 594 -11.29 -34.85 -25.96
C ARG A 594 -10.87 -36.28 -26.33
N ASN A 595 -10.00 -36.41 -27.32
CA ASN A 595 -9.46 -37.69 -27.78
C ASN A 595 -8.05 -37.97 -27.21
N GLU A 596 -7.49 -39.16 -27.52
CA GLU A 596 -6.15 -39.57 -27.06
C GLU A 596 -5.06 -38.56 -27.42
N GLN A 597 -5.08 -38.01 -28.64
CA GLN A 597 -4.10 -37.02 -29.08
C GLN A 597 -4.16 -35.72 -28.25
N MET A 598 -5.37 -35.24 -27.92
CA MET A 598 -5.56 -34.06 -27.09
C MET A 598 -4.99 -34.26 -25.68
N TYR A 599 -5.27 -35.41 -25.06
CA TYR A 599 -4.73 -35.73 -23.74
C TYR A 599 -3.21 -35.91 -23.75
N LEU A 600 -2.66 -36.59 -24.75
CA LEU A 600 -1.21 -36.73 -24.90
C LEU A 600 -0.53 -35.36 -25.11
N THR A 601 -1.14 -34.47 -25.88
CA THR A 601 -0.64 -33.10 -26.08
C THR A 601 -0.70 -32.31 -24.77
N ALA A 602 -1.77 -32.44 -23.97
CA ALA A 602 -1.87 -31.79 -22.67
C ALA A 602 -0.77 -32.25 -21.71
N VAL A 603 -0.43 -33.54 -21.70
CA VAL A 603 0.71 -34.07 -20.93
C VAL A 603 2.04 -33.56 -21.48
N ALA A 604 2.18 -33.44 -22.81
CA ALA A 604 3.40 -33.00 -23.47
C ALA A 604 3.78 -31.51 -23.21
N TYR A 605 2.82 -30.69 -22.76
CA TYR A 605 3.01 -29.28 -22.40
C TYR A 605 2.62 -29.00 -20.93
N SER A 606 2.64 -30.05 -20.10
CA SER A 606 2.32 -30.01 -18.67
C SER A 606 3.53 -29.57 -17.82
N HIS A 607 3.27 -28.84 -16.74
CA HIS A 607 4.28 -28.48 -15.72
C HIS A 607 4.07 -29.18 -14.36
N ASP A 608 2.93 -29.86 -14.19
CA ASP A 608 2.56 -30.62 -12.97
C ASP A 608 1.35 -31.53 -13.26
N ARG A 609 1.01 -32.45 -12.36
CA ARG A 609 -0.17 -33.30 -12.46
C ARG A 609 -1.45 -32.48 -12.58
N ASN A 610 -2.07 -32.53 -13.76
CA ASN A 610 -3.42 -32.05 -13.99
C ASN A 610 -4.46 -33.17 -13.78
N TYR A 611 -5.38 -32.97 -12.83
CA TYR A 611 -6.44 -33.92 -12.48
C TYR A 611 -7.57 -34.02 -13.51
N ASP A 612 -7.70 -33.04 -14.41
CA ASP A 612 -8.62 -33.11 -15.55
C ASP A 612 -8.14 -34.08 -16.64
N ILE A 613 -6.88 -34.54 -16.56
CA ILE A 613 -6.31 -35.54 -17.46
C ILE A 613 -6.44 -36.93 -16.80
N PRO A 614 -7.08 -37.92 -17.46
CA PRO A 614 -7.19 -39.27 -16.92
C PRO A 614 -5.83 -39.87 -16.54
N SER A 615 -5.73 -40.43 -15.34
CA SER A 615 -4.47 -40.93 -14.76
C SER A 615 -3.71 -41.94 -15.64
N LYS A 616 -4.41 -42.65 -16.54
CA LYS A 616 -3.81 -43.57 -17.51
C LYS A 616 -2.78 -42.90 -18.44
N TYR A 617 -2.89 -41.59 -18.68
CA TYR A 617 -1.97 -40.85 -19.56
C TYR A 617 -0.66 -40.45 -18.88
N TYR A 618 -0.57 -40.59 -17.55
CA TYR A 618 0.68 -40.41 -16.78
C TYR A 618 1.40 -41.74 -16.53
N ARG A 619 1.04 -42.81 -17.26
CA ARG A 619 1.80 -44.06 -17.24
C ARG A 619 3.05 -43.92 -18.11
N PRO A 620 4.16 -44.60 -17.78
CA PRO A 620 5.43 -44.51 -18.52
C PRO A 620 5.27 -44.61 -20.04
N GLU A 621 4.47 -45.56 -20.54
CA GLU A 621 4.29 -45.78 -21.98
C GLU A 621 3.55 -44.63 -22.66
N MET A 622 2.63 -43.96 -21.95
CA MET A 622 1.88 -42.81 -22.46
C MET A 622 2.72 -41.54 -22.37
N ILE A 623 3.58 -41.41 -21.36
CA ILE A 623 4.54 -40.31 -21.25
C ILE A 623 5.56 -40.39 -22.39
N CYS A 624 6.04 -41.59 -22.76
CA CYS A 624 6.88 -41.75 -23.95
C CYS A 624 6.19 -41.22 -25.22
N LYS A 625 4.89 -41.47 -25.38
CA LYS A 625 4.10 -40.91 -26.50
C LYS A 625 3.94 -39.39 -26.40
N ALA A 626 3.84 -38.83 -25.20
CA ALA A 626 3.80 -37.38 -25.00
C ALA A 626 5.16 -36.74 -25.33
N ILE A 627 6.27 -37.39 -24.98
CA ILE A 627 7.64 -37.00 -25.36
C ILE A 627 7.83 -37.04 -26.88
N ASP A 628 7.19 -37.99 -27.57
CA ASP A 628 7.19 -38.00 -29.04
C ASP A 628 6.48 -36.78 -29.65
N ILE A 629 5.55 -36.14 -28.93
CA ILE A 629 4.87 -34.89 -29.33
C ILE A 629 5.72 -33.66 -29.00
N ASN A 630 6.26 -33.59 -27.77
CA ASN A 630 7.17 -32.54 -27.34
C ASN A 630 8.31 -33.18 -26.53
N PRO A 631 9.53 -33.29 -27.10
CA PRO A 631 10.65 -33.89 -26.38
C PRO A 631 10.97 -33.17 -25.06
N MET A 632 10.67 -31.87 -24.96
CA MET A 632 10.95 -31.09 -23.76
C MET A 632 9.95 -31.34 -22.61
N ALA A 633 8.92 -32.17 -22.82
CA ALA A 633 7.99 -32.57 -21.77
C ALA A 633 8.70 -33.21 -20.56
N ILE A 634 9.86 -33.85 -20.79
CA ILE A 634 10.65 -34.40 -19.68
C ILE A 634 11.13 -33.33 -18.70
N ASP A 635 11.39 -32.10 -19.15
CA ASP A 635 11.87 -30.98 -18.31
C ASP A 635 10.79 -30.46 -17.36
N THR A 636 9.55 -30.57 -17.78
CA THR A 636 8.41 -29.95 -17.09
C THR A 636 7.58 -30.94 -16.29
N LEU A 637 7.72 -32.25 -16.54
CA LEU A 637 7.01 -33.28 -15.77
C LEU A 637 7.65 -33.51 -14.37
N PRO A 638 6.82 -33.71 -13.32
CA PRO A 638 7.32 -34.08 -12.01
C PRO A 638 8.14 -35.39 -12.03
N GLY A 639 9.25 -35.41 -11.28
CA GLY A 639 10.23 -36.50 -11.35
C GLY A 639 9.70 -37.89 -10.97
N ASN A 640 8.63 -37.95 -10.17
CA ASN A 640 7.96 -39.21 -9.81
C ASN A 640 7.24 -39.91 -10.99
N TYR A 641 7.14 -39.24 -12.16
CA TYR A 641 6.63 -39.82 -13.40
C TYR A 641 7.73 -40.26 -14.37
N ILE A 642 9.00 -40.06 -14.01
CA ILE A 642 10.16 -40.39 -14.84
C ILE A 642 10.80 -41.66 -14.29
N ASP A 643 10.57 -42.78 -14.98
CA ASP A 643 11.23 -44.05 -14.72
C ASP A 643 12.32 -44.35 -15.77
N GLU A 644 12.96 -45.52 -15.67
CA GLU A 644 14.03 -45.91 -16.59
C GLU A 644 13.56 -45.96 -18.06
N LEU A 645 12.30 -46.34 -18.30
CA LEU A 645 11.72 -46.39 -19.63
C LEU A 645 11.60 -44.98 -20.22
N VAL A 646 10.97 -44.07 -19.48
CA VAL A 646 10.73 -42.69 -19.91
C VAL A 646 12.05 -41.95 -20.13
N PHE A 647 12.99 -42.10 -19.20
CA PHE A 647 14.31 -41.46 -19.28
C PHE A 647 15.09 -41.91 -20.51
N ASN A 648 15.19 -43.22 -20.74
CA ASN A 648 15.91 -43.76 -21.89
C ASN A 648 15.24 -43.38 -23.22
N HIS A 649 13.92 -43.31 -23.25
CA HIS A 649 13.18 -42.85 -24.42
C HIS A 649 13.46 -41.37 -24.72
N ALA A 650 13.42 -40.49 -23.71
CA ALA A 650 13.75 -39.07 -23.87
C ALA A 650 15.20 -38.86 -24.31
N LYS A 651 16.15 -39.61 -23.74
CA LYS A 651 17.57 -39.56 -24.10
C LYS A 651 17.82 -39.89 -25.58
N GLN A 652 16.99 -40.72 -26.20
CA GLN A 652 17.09 -41.03 -27.63
C GLN A 652 16.49 -39.96 -28.54
N LYS A 653 15.65 -39.07 -27.99
CA LYS A 653 14.86 -38.09 -28.73
C LYS A 653 15.41 -36.67 -28.62
N ILE A 654 16.17 -36.37 -27.57
CA ILE A 654 16.73 -35.05 -27.28
C ILE A 654 18.22 -35.05 -27.65
N ASP A 655 18.70 -33.93 -28.19
CA ASP A 655 20.12 -33.74 -28.47
C ASP A 655 20.96 -33.94 -27.19
N PRO A 656 22.06 -34.73 -27.22
CA PRO A 656 22.88 -35.01 -26.05
C PRO A 656 23.37 -33.76 -25.30
N ASP A 657 23.66 -32.67 -25.99
CA ASP A 657 24.16 -31.42 -25.39
C ASP A 657 23.04 -30.63 -24.70
N ILE A 658 21.78 -30.82 -25.12
CA ILE A 658 20.58 -30.25 -24.48
C ILE A 658 20.11 -31.16 -23.34
N PHE A 659 20.25 -32.48 -23.49
CA PHE A 659 19.82 -33.47 -22.50
C PHE A 659 20.70 -33.47 -21.24
N ALA A 660 22.01 -33.25 -21.39
CA ALA A 660 22.94 -33.25 -20.26
C ALA A 660 22.60 -32.21 -19.16
N PRO A 661 22.27 -30.94 -19.48
CA PRO A 661 21.76 -29.98 -18.51
C PRO A 661 20.40 -30.32 -17.89
N LEU A 662 19.51 -31.00 -18.62
CA LEU A 662 18.19 -31.38 -18.11
C LEU A 662 18.31 -32.50 -17.06
N ALA A 663 19.11 -33.52 -17.37
CA ALA A 663 19.49 -34.54 -16.41
C ALA A 663 20.14 -33.92 -15.15
N HIS A 664 20.89 -32.81 -15.33
CA HIS A 664 21.49 -32.02 -14.24
C HIS A 664 20.47 -31.20 -13.44
N LYS A 665 19.50 -30.55 -14.09
CA LYS A 665 18.48 -29.68 -13.46
C LYS A 665 17.48 -30.50 -12.64
N HIS A 666 17.01 -31.61 -13.18
CA HIS A 666 16.26 -32.58 -12.38
C HIS A 666 17.10 -33.19 -11.27
N GLY A 667 18.44 -33.13 -11.39
CA GLY A 667 19.47 -33.33 -10.35
C GLY A 667 19.28 -32.53 -9.05
N VAL A 668 18.82 -31.27 -9.14
CA VAL A 668 18.96 -30.24 -8.09
C VAL A 668 17.62 -29.72 -7.56
N ASN A 669 16.57 -29.64 -8.39
CA ASN A 669 15.30 -28.94 -8.07
C ASN A 669 14.30 -29.69 -7.16
N PHE A 670 14.73 -30.62 -6.32
CA PHE A 670 13.81 -31.43 -5.50
C PHE A 670 13.69 -31.00 -4.03
N ARG A 671 14.26 -29.85 -3.65
CA ARG A 671 14.24 -29.39 -2.25
C ARG A 671 12.89 -28.86 -1.76
N GLU A 672 11.96 -28.50 -2.63
CA GLU A 672 10.79 -27.72 -2.17
C GLU A 672 9.49 -28.50 -1.97
N HIS A 673 9.26 -29.65 -2.61
CA HIS A 673 8.02 -30.41 -2.40
C HIS A 673 8.27 -31.93 -2.25
N PHE A 674 7.87 -32.47 -1.09
CA PHE A 674 7.42 -33.84 -0.77
C PHE A 674 8.09 -34.55 0.42
N ASP A 675 7.23 -34.90 1.38
CA ASP A 675 7.51 -35.49 2.68
C ASP A 675 7.36 -37.03 2.66
N ARG A 676 8.05 -37.73 1.74
CA ARG A 676 8.04 -39.21 1.67
C ARG A 676 9.42 -39.82 1.32
N PRO A 677 10.05 -40.62 2.22
CA PRO A 677 11.39 -41.18 2.03
C PRO A 677 11.58 -42.13 0.84
N THR A 678 10.53 -42.82 0.39
CA THR A 678 10.66 -43.93 -0.57
C THR A 678 10.87 -43.50 -2.03
N LEU A 679 10.52 -42.25 -2.40
CA LEU A 679 10.74 -41.73 -3.76
C LEU A 679 12.17 -41.23 -4.00
N LYS A 680 12.92 -40.96 -2.92
CA LYS A 680 14.31 -40.47 -2.97
C LYS A 680 15.29 -41.53 -3.49
N GLU A 681 14.91 -42.81 -3.45
CA GLU A 681 15.78 -43.93 -3.82
C GLU A 681 15.56 -44.41 -5.27
N ASP A 682 14.31 -44.46 -5.76
CA ASP A 682 13.98 -45.11 -7.05
C ASP A 682 14.19 -44.20 -8.28
N CYS A 683 13.84 -42.92 -8.22
CA CYS A 683 14.00 -42.02 -9.38
C CYS A 683 15.47 -41.64 -9.62
N TRP A 684 16.29 -41.55 -8.57
CA TRP A 684 17.63 -40.93 -8.62
C TRP A 684 18.77 -41.89 -8.95
N GLU A 685 18.59 -43.20 -8.75
CA GLU A 685 19.59 -44.22 -9.15
C GLU A 685 19.89 -44.14 -10.67
N ILE A 686 18.92 -43.67 -11.46
CA ILE A 686 18.96 -43.59 -12.92
C ILE A 686 19.82 -42.40 -13.40
N PHE A 687 19.81 -41.26 -12.70
CA PHE A 687 20.45 -40.01 -13.16
C PHE A 687 21.90 -39.85 -12.68
N TRP A 688 22.29 -40.53 -11.61
CA TRP A 688 23.57 -40.27 -10.94
C TRP A 688 24.68 -41.19 -11.45
N ASP A 689 25.64 -40.60 -12.17
CA ASP A 689 26.93 -41.20 -12.45
C ASP A 689 28.04 -40.56 -11.60
N GLU A 690 29.20 -41.24 -11.53
CA GLU A 690 30.33 -40.81 -10.70
C GLU A 690 30.83 -39.41 -11.08
N LYS A 691 30.77 -39.06 -12.37
CA LYS A 691 31.26 -37.77 -12.89
C LYS A 691 30.35 -36.62 -12.44
N LEU A 692 29.04 -36.81 -12.48
CA LEU A 692 28.03 -35.84 -12.05
C LEU A 692 28.17 -35.54 -10.56
N ILE A 693 28.24 -36.59 -9.73
CA ILE A 693 28.37 -36.48 -8.27
C ILE A 693 29.63 -35.69 -7.90
N LEU A 694 30.77 -36.04 -8.52
CA LEU A 694 32.05 -35.36 -8.25
C LEU A 694 32.04 -33.89 -8.70
N ASN A 695 31.36 -33.56 -9.80
CA ASN A 695 31.25 -32.19 -10.28
C ASN A 695 30.44 -31.32 -9.31
N GLU A 696 29.33 -31.83 -8.77
CA GLU A 696 28.51 -31.09 -7.80
C GLU A 696 29.23 -30.86 -6.47
N LEU A 697 29.88 -31.90 -5.93
CA LEU A 697 30.67 -31.80 -4.70
C LEU A 697 31.88 -30.84 -4.83
N SER A 698 32.28 -30.50 -6.07
CA SER A 698 33.40 -29.57 -6.32
C SER A 698 33.02 -28.09 -6.26
N LYS A 699 31.72 -27.76 -6.24
CA LYS A 699 31.23 -26.36 -6.20
C LYS A 699 31.51 -25.71 -4.84
N LYS A 700 31.77 -24.39 -4.85
CA LYS A 700 32.10 -23.59 -3.64
C LYS A 700 31.02 -23.62 -2.55
N PHE A 701 29.76 -23.80 -2.96
CA PHE A 701 28.61 -24.04 -2.09
C PHE A 701 27.87 -25.27 -2.65
N SER A 702 28.33 -26.47 -2.30
CA SER A 702 27.67 -27.72 -2.74
C SER A 702 26.28 -27.80 -2.17
N GLU A 703 25.30 -28.14 -3.01
CA GLU A 703 23.91 -28.32 -2.62
C GLU A 703 23.55 -29.77 -2.26
N ILE A 704 24.51 -30.70 -2.43
CA ILE A 704 24.38 -32.11 -2.01
C ILE A 704 25.36 -32.44 -0.88
N SER A 705 24.91 -33.22 0.09
CA SER A 705 25.71 -33.76 1.20
C SER A 705 25.78 -35.29 1.17
N GLY A 706 26.61 -35.88 2.05
CA GLY A 706 26.85 -37.33 2.04
C GLY A 706 25.60 -38.20 2.25
N ASP A 707 24.56 -37.69 2.91
CA ASP A 707 23.27 -38.36 3.13
C ASP A 707 22.33 -38.34 1.93
N ASP A 708 22.60 -37.49 0.94
CA ASP A 708 21.85 -37.46 -0.32
C ASP A 708 22.32 -38.53 -1.29
N ILE A 709 23.49 -39.16 -1.07
CA ILE A 709 24.10 -40.11 -1.99
C ILE A 709 23.70 -41.56 -1.68
N PRO A 710 23.04 -42.28 -2.62
CA PRO A 710 22.72 -43.69 -2.43
C PRO A 710 23.96 -44.53 -2.16
N GLU A 711 23.89 -45.42 -1.16
CA GLU A 711 25.05 -46.23 -0.71
C GLU A 711 25.73 -47.01 -1.85
N LYS A 712 24.96 -47.48 -2.85
CA LYS A 712 25.47 -48.22 -4.01
C LYS A 712 26.32 -47.37 -4.96
N LYS A 713 26.15 -46.04 -4.96
CA LYS A 713 26.85 -45.11 -5.87
C LYS A 713 28.19 -44.63 -5.30
N TYR A 714 28.46 -44.86 -4.02
CA TYR A 714 29.74 -44.50 -3.44
C TYR A 714 30.89 -45.25 -4.10
N THR A 715 31.89 -44.48 -4.53
CA THR A 715 33.24 -44.92 -4.87
C THR A 715 34.24 -44.24 -3.93
N GLN A 716 35.51 -44.64 -3.96
CA GLN A 716 36.52 -43.99 -3.13
C GLN A 716 36.64 -42.49 -3.46
N ALA A 717 36.57 -42.12 -4.74
CA ALA A 717 36.65 -40.73 -5.18
C ALA A 717 35.48 -39.88 -4.63
N ILE A 718 34.26 -40.43 -4.63
CA ILE A 718 33.07 -39.75 -4.08
C ILE A 718 33.21 -39.59 -2.56
N ALA A 719 33.63 -40.64 -1.85
CA ALA A 719 33.87 -40.57 -0.42
C ALA A 719 34.91 -39.49 -0.05
N ASP A 720 36.01 -39.41 -0.81
CA ASP A 720 37.05 -38.41 -0.64
C ASP A 720 36.51 -36.98 -0.87
N ALA A 721 35.67 -36.79 -1.89
CA ALA A 721 35.06 -35.50 -2.21
C ALA A 721 34.04 -35.04 -1.15
N VAL A 722 33.16 -35.93 -0.69
CA VAL A 722 32.20 -35.65 0.41
C VAL A 722 32.94 -35.21 1.66
N PHE A 723 33.96 -35.97 2.06
CA PHE A 723 34.75 -35.66 3.26
C PHE A 723 35.52 -34.34 3.15
N LYS A 724 36.10 -34.06 1.98
CA LYS A 724 36.84 -32.82 1.72
C LYS A 724 35.94 -31.59 1.84
N ASN A 725 34.70 -31.70 1.37
CA ASN A 725 33.73 -30.62 1.39
C ASN A 725 33.24 -30.33 2.81
N ASN A 726 32.83 -31.37 3.53
CA ASN A 726 32.46 -31.26 4.94
C ASN A 726 32.92 -32.50 5.75
N PRO A 727 33.95 -32.37 6.61
CA PRO A 727 34.44 -33.48 7.43
C PRO A 727 33.39 -34.05 8.42
N TYR A 728 32.31 -33.31 8.71
CA TYR A 728 31.20 -33.78 9.55
C TYR A 728 30.24 -34.74 8.83
N ASP A 729 30.35 -34.89 7.51
CA ASP A 729 29.54 -35.83 6.72
C ASP A 729 30.12 -37.25 6.71
N LEU A 730 31.24 -37.48 7.41
CA LEU A 730 31.87 -38.79 7.57
C LEU A 730 30.90 -39.87 8.06
N LYS A 731 29.86 -39.49 8.82
CA LYS A 731 28.81 -40.41 9.31
C LYS A 731 27.92 -41.00 8.21
N TYR A 732 27.89 -40.38 7.03
CA TYR A 732 27.09 -40.82 5.89
C TYR A 732 27.91 -41.62 4.88
N ILE A 733 29.24 -41.59 4.98
CA ILE A 733 30.13 -42.36 4.10
C ILE A 733 30.07 -43.85 4.51
N PRO A 734 29.80 -44.78 3.57
CA PRO A 734 29.79 -46.20 3.86
C PRO A 734 31.14 -46.66 4.40
N ARG A 735 31.13 -47.50 5.45
CA ARG A 735 32.33 -47.88 6.22
C ARG A 735 33.50 -48.36 5.37
N LYS A 736 33.22 -49.07 4.26
CA LYS A 736 34.22 -49.61 3.35
C LYS A 736 35.07 -48.55 2.61
N PHE A 737 34.62 -47.29 2.58
CA PHE A 737 35.32 -46.18 1.91
C PHE A 737 35.94 -45.16 2.88
N ILE A 738 35.76 -45.35 4.20
CA ILE A 738 36.40 -44.49 5.21
C ILE A 738 37.88 -44.85 5.26
N SER A 739 38.75 -43.91 4.89
CA SER A 739 40.21 -44.13 4.90
C SER A 739 40.85 -43.79 6.25
N ALA A 740 42.03 -44.37 6.51
CA ALA A 740 42.82 -44.07 7.70
C ALA A 740 43.18 -42.57 7.81
N GLU A 741 43.34 -41.89 6.67
CA GLU A 741 43.66 -40.47 6.63
C GLU A 741 42.46 -39.59 7.02
N MET A 742 41.24 -39.94 6.57
CA MET A 742 40.01 -39.26 7.01
C MET A 742 39.82 -39.38 8.53
N ALA A 743 40.01 -40.59 9.07
CA ALA A 743 39.92 -40.87 10.49
C ALA A 743 40.94 -40.03 11.29
N ALA A 744 42.20 -39.97 10.84
CA ALA A 744 43.25 -39.18 11.47
C ALA A 744 42.97 -37.67 11.44
N GLN A 745 42.39 -37.14 10.37
CA GLN A 745 42.04 -35.73 10.26
C GLN A 745 40.90 -35.32 11.21
N VAL A 746 39.87 -36.16 11.36
CA VAL A 746 38.78 -35.93 12.32
C VAL A 746 39.26 -35.94 13.77
N LEU A 747 40.17 -36.87 14.11
CA LEU A 747 40.78 -36.96 15.44
C LEU A 747 41.58 -35.71 15.83
N ARG A 748 42.17 -35.02 14.85
CA ARG A 748 43.02 -33.83 15.07
C ARG A 748 42.25 -32.51 15.13
N LYS A 749 41.01 -32.45 14.61
CA LYS A 749 40.20 -31.21 14.61
C LYS A 749 39.40 -31.05 15.91
N ARG A 750 39.37 -29.81 16.44
CA ARG A 750 38.44 -29.39 17.51
C ARG A 750 37.25 -28.64 16.93
N ASN A 751 36.07 -28.83 17.50
CA ASN A 751 34.88 -28.08 17.09
C ASN A 751 34.97 -26.62 17.62
N PRO A 752 34.98 -25.60 16.75
CA PRO A 752 35.14 -24.20 17.16
C PRO A 752 33.98 -23.64 18.00
N SER A 753 32.77 -24.23 17.93
CA SER A 753 31.59 -23.76 18.66
C SER A 753 31.33 -24.49 19.99
N ALA A 754 31.99 -25.62 20.25
CA ALA A 754 31.69 -26.46 21.42
C ALA A 754 32.91 -26.89 22.27
N ASN A 755 34.15 -26.52 21.91
CA ASN A 755 35.38 -26.78 22.68
C ASN A 755 35.70 -28.27 23.02
N PHE A 756 35.01 -29.24 22.41
CA PHE A 756 35.29 -30.68 22.50
C PHE A 756 35.86 -31.26 21.18
N PRO A 757 36.51 -32.45 21.20
CA PRO A 757 37.00 -33.14 19.99
C PRO A 757 35.88 -33.43 18.98
N THR A 758 36.16 -33.26 17.68
CA THR A 758 35.17 -33.49 16.60
C THR A 758 34.62 -34.93 16.57
N ILE A 759 35.40 -35.91 17.05
CA ILE A 759 35.01 -37.32 17.10
C ILE A 759 33.75 -37.59 17.95
N ASP A 760 33.51 -36.78 18.98
CA ASP A 760 32.40 -36.99 19.92
C ASP A 760 31.04 -36.63 19.31
N PHE A 761 31.02 -36.01 18.14
CA PHE A 761 29.82 -35.68 17.37
C PHE A 761 29.23 -36.89 16.60
N PHE A 762 30.01 -37.97 16.43
CA PHE A 762 29.61 -39.12 15.63
C PHE A 762 29.01 -40.25 16.46
N SER A 763 28.18 -41.09 15.83
CA SER A 763 27.60 -42.28 16.48
C SER A 763 28.70 -43.26 16.92
N LYS A 764 28.43 -44.08 17.96
CA LYS A 764 29.38 -45.06 18.51
C LYS A 764 30.00 -45.97 17.44
N SER A 765 29.21 -46.36 16.43
CA SER A 765 29.67 -47.22 15.34
C SER A 765 30.67 -46.55 14.40
N VAL A 766 30.54 -45.24 14.16
CA VAL A 766 31.51 -44.45 13.37
C VAL A 766 32.76 -44.17 14.21
N GLN A 767 32.60 -43.93 15.51
CA GLN A 767 33.73 -43.79 16.44
C GLN A 767 34.56 -45.07 16.52
N GLU A 768 33.94 -46.26 16.52
CA GLU A 768 34.64 -47.55 16.50
C GLU A 768 35.49 -47.73 15.23
N VAL A 769 34.96 -47.35 14.05
CA VAL A 769 35.73 -47.40 12.79
C VAL A 769 36.92 -46.45 12.85
N ILE A 770 36.71 -45.21 13.30
CA ILE A 770 37.79 -44.22 13.44
C ILE A 770 38.87 -44.70 14.42
N ARG A 771 38.47 -45.26 15.58
CA ARG A 771 39.39 -45.81 16.59
C ARG A 771 40.12 -47.06 16.11
N SER A 772 39.51 -47.88 15.26
CA SER A 772 40.20 -49.05 14.68
C SER A 772 41.40 -48.66 13.78
N TYR A 773 41.42 -47.42 13.27
CA TYR A 773 42.56 -46.86 12.55
C TYR A 773 43.58 -46.14 13.47
N SER A 774 43.23 -45.78 14.71
CA SER A 774 44.18 -45.21 15.67
C SER A 774 45.08 -46.27 16.31
N ASP A 775 44.56 -47.48 16.51
CA ASP A 775 45.34 -48.62 17.02
C ASP A 775 46.41 -49.13 16.02
N LEU A 776 46.40 -48.63 14.79
CA LEU A 776 47.39 -48.89 13.74
C LEU A 776 48.55 -47.89 13.73
N ASN A 777 48.51 -46.83 14.54
CA ASN A 777 49.50 -45.73 14.57
C ASN A 777 50.14 -45.48 15.95
N GLU A 778 50.04 -46.42 16.91
CA GLU A 778 50.98 -46.50 18.04
C GLU A 778 52.26 -47.25 17.68
#